data_AF-A0A4U5PC78-F1
#
_entry.id   AF-A0A4U5PC78-F1
#
_cell.length_a   1.000
_cell.length_b   1.000
_cell.length_c   1.000
_cell.angle_alpha   90.00
_cell.angle_beta   90.00
_cell.angle_gamma   90.00
#
_symmetry.space_group_name_H-M   'P 1'
#
loop_
_entity.id
_entity.type
_entity.pdbx_description
1 polymer ?
#
loop_
_entity_poly.entity_id
_entity_poly.type
_entity_poly.pdbx_seq_one_letter_code
_entity_poly.pdbx_strand_id
1 'polypeptide(L)'
;MDVCSLEESPATPQSTSAPPSDEFVAVCREIDIHISTAVVAQAWTNFEDIRTQYVLEGPINGWIGCSVYIAMWQCTPLGQEPSFGSFSLANLLKVCQVSVLEFFDKLNKWLDMVSGPRRLTEQVGRVQASLAVSAVVYRKYLPIFRKVFVNIEEDSLSTKKVFDLVWTLYVTMKKVSSMIGDDLLNSFHTLLCSVDLIFNELRANDQRFLNHEFREVVESNGESVLENLCRSFEGVLLNAKHFRQHFWKPRLKKLFSAEDGTTLFPESEETHLLADVDTTLQILNEVCDAATIRRGEMDERCFVCENISSVYNEANDVDAISHLRISGDDITVDANLLLQIGMQSCLEKVNDARGAPPSSNGKSYLISNDQFCPVTPLSAATHNAQKLQYLIAEDWSKSHELEQLYAECREDPRLFVEDLVRRMGEKLENKVAEEQDLPDGGIFDVVFSSMVEMRRAEVETLFYRLLVKILICDRERNVNESADMTEVIYKEEFIVSLWAAALQVILYTYESQRDFPWCITLLQLAPVSFYKIIELVIRAEPDLSRGMVKCLNKVEERVLEELAWVFTSPLWTTLLRRADGVPSWQQVSLANSNETYSAPARTLSSSAFSRYTQSPMKPGFVTVGGKRRLEYDDDEIVMGTPKRMALDQNTEWHFQNSSTVVFFRKVYYLAAIRLTDLFDRIRIDDKCRQRIWTLFEHILRTDTTLMAGRHLDQNIMCCIYIVAKICKLDISFHDIMYHYRHQPQACSRCTDAFCWKSQSRLSWTLLSTMEHHGILLDRILAMESFAPDRLCRFLE
;
A
#
# COMPACT_ATOMS: atom_id res chain seq x y z
N MET A 1 57.11 14.27 34.32
CA MET A 1 57.94 14.41 33.11
C MET A 1 57.06 13.92 31.97
N ASP A 2 56.16 14.76 31.45
CA ASP A 2 56.41 15.76 30.39
C ASP A 2 56.94 15.06 29.12
N VAL A 3 56.38 15.19 27.91
CA VAL A 3 55.86 16.37 27.21
C VAL A 3 54.83 15.98 26.11
N CYS A 4 53.91 16.90 25.83
CA CYS A 4 52.99 17.05 24.70
C CYS A 4 53.40 16.49 23.32
N SER A 5 52.39 16.07 22.55
CA SER A 5 52.21 16.45 21.14
C SER A 5 50.71 16.44 20.82
N LEU A 6 50.18 17.64 20.53
CA LEU A 6 48.83 17.90 20.05
C LEU A 6 48.75 17.50 18.58
N GLU A 7 47.90 16.54 18.23
CA GLU A 7 47.37 16.42 16.86
C GLU A 7 45.95 16.98 16.87
N GLU A 8 45.80 18.13 16.21
CA GLU A 8 44.53 18.78 15.94
C GLU A 8 43.62 17.84 15.15
N SER A 9 42.42 17.58 15.70
CA SER A 9 41.34 16.95 14.96
C SER A 9 40.94 17.83 13.77
N PRO A 10 40.59 17.26 12.60
CA PRO A 10 40.22 18.04 11.43
C PRO A 10 38.96 18.85 11.73
N ALA A 11 39.07 20.16 11.61
CA ALA A 11 37.98 21.10 11.77
C ALA A 11 36.80 20.73 10.85
N THR A 12 35.63 20.52 11.44
CA THR A 12 34.34 20.60 10.75
C THR A 12 34.27 21.93 9.97
N PRO A 13 33.77 21.94 8.72
CA PRO A 13 33.61 23.18 7.98
C PRO A 13 32.62 24.08 8.73
N GLN A 14 33.13 25.16 9.32
CA GLN A 14 32.29 26.21 9.91
C GLN A 14 31.56 26.89 8.75
N SER A 15 30.24 26.71 8.66
CA SER A 15 29.40 27.52 7.79
C SER A 15 29.46 28.96 8.28
N THR A 16 29.95 29.87 7.44
CA THR A 16 29.98 31.31 7.68
C THR A 16 28.59 31.93 7.53
N SER A 17 27.62 31.49 8.35
CA SER A 17 26.29 32.12 8.43
C SER A 17 26.35 33.28 9.44
N ALA A 18 25.82 34.45 9.07
CA ALA A 18 25.63 35.56 9.99
C ALA A 18 24.83 35.10 11.25
N PRO A 19 25.04 35.71 12.43
CA PRO A 19 24.29 35.33 13.63
C PRO A 19 22.77 35.54 13.44
N PRO A 20 21.92 34.77 14.14
CA PRO A 20 20.47 34.95 14.10
C PRO A 20 20.06 36.38 14.42
N SER A 21 19.13 36.94 13.62
CA SER A 21 18.56 38.26 13.92
C SER A 21 17.75 38.23 15.23
N ASP A 22 17.71 39.36 15.94
CA ASP A 22 16.97 39.47 17.21
C ASP A 22 15.47 39.18 17.04
N GLU A 23 14.89 39.60 15.91
CA GLU A 23 13.49 39.33 15.55
C GLU A 23 13.23 37.82 15.38
N PHE A 24 14.12 37.10 14.69
CA PHE A 24 14.01 35.65 14.52
C PHE A 24 14.10 34.92 15.87
N VAL A 25 15.07 35.30 16.71
CA VAL A 25 15.25 34.71 18.04
C VAL A 25 14.05 34.99 18.94
N ALA A 26 13.45 36.17 18.85
CA ALA A 26 12.24 36.51 19.58
C ALA A 26 11.08 35.57 19.20
N VAL A 27 10.82 35.38 17.90
CA VAL A 27 9.79 34.45 17.41
C VAL A 27 10.07 33.02 17.89
N CYS A 28 11.31 32.54 17.80
CA CYS A 28 11.67 31.20 18.30
C CYS A 28 11.36 31.02 19.79
N ARG A 29 11.63 32.03 20.62
CA ARG A 29 11.38 31.98 22.07
C ARG A 29 9.90 32.11 22.43
N GLU A 30 9.11 32.78 21.60
CA GLU A 30 7.65 32.81 21.75
C GLU A 30 7.03 31.45 21.39
N ILE A 31 7.60 30.74 20.41
CA ILE A 31 7.18 29.37 20.02
C ILE A 31 7.49 28.37 21.14
N ASP A 32 8.71 28.39 21.67
CA ASP A 32 9.11 27.56 22.82
C ASP A 32 10.16 28.29 23.65
N ILE A 33 9.81 28.60 24.90
CA ILE A 33 10.69 29.29 25.85
C ILE A 33 11.95 28.46 26.18
N HIS A 34 11.88 27.14 26.03
CA HIS A 34 12.97 26.22 26.29
C HIS A 34 13.68 25.75 25.00
N ILE A 35 13.45 26.43 23.88
CA ILE A 35 14.06 26.05 22.60
C ILE A 35 15.58 26.04 22.69
N SER A 36 16.20 24.93 22.25
CA SER A 36 17.65 24.78 22.33
C SER A 36 18.38 25.72 21.36
N THR A 37 19.55 26.21 21.77
CA THR A 37 20.40 27.06 20.92
C THR A 37 20.84 26.35 19.64
N ALA A 38 21.00 25.03 19.67
CA ALA A 38 21.31 24.21 18.50
C ALA A 38 20.17 24.22 17.47
N VAL A 39 18.91 24.05 17.92
CA VAL A 39 17.73 24.12 17.05
C VAL A 39 17.58 25.52 16.45
N VAL A 40 17.77 26.58 17.24
CA VAL A 40 17.70 27.96 16.73
C VAL A 40 18.78 28.22 15.67
N ALA A 41 20.01 27.77 15.91
CA ALA A 41 21.10 27.92 14.95
C ALA A 41 20.84 27.15 13.63
N GLN A 42 20.34 25.92 13.72
CA GLN A 42 19.99 25.12 12.55
C GLN A 42 18.81 25.73 11.77
N ALA A 43 17.77 26.17 12.48
CA ALA A 43 16.61 26.82 11.90
C ALA A 43 17.00 28.11 11.16
N TRP A 44 17.88 28.91 11.76
CA TRP A 44 18.40 30.13 11.15
C TRP A 44 19.22 29.86 9.90
N THR A 45 20.12 28.89 9.95
CA THR A 45 20.96 28.50 8.80
C THR A 45 20.08 28.08 7.63
N ASN A 46 19.13 27.15 7.87
CA ASN A 46 18.17 26.72 6.85
C ASN A 46 17.34 27.90 6.31
N PHE A 47 16.94 28.81 7.19
CA PHE A 47 16.09 29.93 6.82
C PHE A 47 16.80 30.94 5.92
N GLU A 48 18.03 31.32 6.24
CA GLU A 48 18.83 32.24 5.41
C GLU A 48 19.21 31.61 4.06
N ASP A 49 19.57 30.33 4.06
CA ASP A 49 19.86 29.61 2.81
C ASP A 49 18.66 29.61 1.86
N ILE A 50 17.45 29.37 2.37
CA ILE A 50 16.23 29.41 1.57
C ILE A 50 15.86 30.84 1.15
N ARG A 51 15.92 31.80 2.06
CA ARG A 51 15.55 33.20 1.78
C ARG A 51 16.45 33.85 0.72
N THR A 52 17.70 33.41 0.61
CA THR A 52 18.63 33.91 -0.42
C THR A 52 18.39 33.29 -1.80
N GLN A 53 17.86 32.06 -1.85
CA GLN A 53 17.63 31.31 -3.09
C GLN A 53 16.21 31.48 -3.64
N TYR A 54 15.23 31.74 -2.78
CA TYR A 54 13.81 31.76 -3.13
C TYR A 54 13.12 33.03 -2.63
N VAL A 55 12.07 33.44 -3.35
CA VAL A 55 11.16 34.51 -2.89
C VAL A 55 10.04 33.86 -2.07
N LEU A 56 9.98 34.20 -0.79
CA LEU A 56 8.99 33.67 0.14
C LEU A 56 7.72 34.53 0.12
N GLU A 57 6.63 33.99 -0.41
CA GLU A 57 5.33 34.68 -0.47
C GLU A 57 4.57 34.61 0.86
N GLY A 58 3.87 35.71 1.21
CA GLY A 58 3.06 35.83 2.42
C GLY A 58 3.83 36.22 3.69
N PRO A 59 3.20 36.15 4.88
CA PRO A 59 3.82 36.53 6.15
C PRO A 59 5.07 35.71 6.47
N ILE A 60 6.14 36.39 6.87
CA ILE A 60 7.45 35.76 7.10
C ILE A 60 7.45 34.81 8.30
N ASN A 61 6.64 35.09 9.33
CA ASN A 61 6.57 34.28 10.54
C ASN A 61 6.13 32.84 10.26
N GLY A 62 5.24 32.61 9.28
CA GLY A 62 4.86 31.26 8.86
C GLY A 62 6.04 30.44 8.33
N TRP A 63 6.96 31.08 7.60
CA TRP A 63 8.18 30.45 7.08
C TRP A 63 9.22 30.22 8.19
N ILE A 64 9.32 31.13 9.17
CA ILE A 64 10.11 30.92 10.38
C ILE A 64 9.58 29.71 11.15
N GLY A 65 8.25 29.57 11.29
CA GLY A 65 7.63 28.39 11.89
C GLY A 65 8.01 27.10 11.18
N CYS A 66 8.01 27.08 9.83
CA CYS A 66 8.44 25.92 9.04
C CYS A 66 9.91 25.56 9.30
N SER A 67 10.81 26.56 9.34
CA SER A 67 12.23 26.32 9.57
C SER A 67 12.50 25.77 10.97
N VAL A 68 11.82 26.30 12.00
CA VAL A 68 11.92 25.84 13.39
C VAL A 68 11.40 24.42 13.52
N TYR A 69 10.21 24.13 12.97
CA TYR A 69 9.62 22.78 13.01
C TYR A 69 10.57 21.75 12.39
N ILE A 70 11.09 22.03 11.19
CA ILE A 70 12.03 21.15 10.49
C ILE A 70 13.35 20.98 11.24
N ALA A 71 13.89 22.05 11.82
CA ALA A 71 15.12 21.99 12.60
C ALA A 71 14.98 21.09 13.84
N MET A 72 13.82 21.08 14.51
CA MET A 72 13.57 20.18 15.64
C MET A 72 13.71 18.70 15.24
N TRP A 73 13.18 18.33 14.07
CA TRP A 73 13.33 16.98 13.55
C TRP A 73 14.76 16.67 13.09
N GLN A 74 15.47 17.64 12.51
CA GLN A 74 16.85 17.46 12.05
C GLN A 74 17.86 17.33 13.19
N CYS A 75 17.63 18.02 14.32
CA CYS A 75 18.48 17.93 15.51
C CYS A 75 18.27 16.63 16.31
N THR A 76 17.33 15.77 15.90
CA THR A 76 17.09 14.49 16.56
C THR A 76 18.06 13.42 16.04
N PRO A 77 18.86 12.76 16.91
CA PRO A 77 19.77 11.70 16.50
C PRO A 77 19.06 10.54 15.77
N LEU A 78 19.75 9.93 14.80
CA LEU A 78 19.25 8.74 14.10
C LEU A 78 18.97 7.61 15.10
N GLY A 79 17.75 7.06 15.07
CA GLY A 79 17.32 5.99 15.97
C GLY A 79 16.73 6.45 17.31
N GLN A 80 16.69 7.75 17.59
CA GLN A 80 16.00 8.30 18.76
C GLN A 80 14.69 8.99 18.37
N GLU A 81 13.70 8.96 19.27
CA GLU A 81 12.51 9.79 19.13
C GLU A 81 12.87 11.26 19.43
N PRO A 82 12.26 12.23 18.71
CA PRO A 82 12.49 13.64 18.98
C PRO A 82 11.99 13.98 20.39
N SER A 83 12.83 14.66 21.17
CA SER A 83 12.37 15.32 22.38
C SER A 83 11.86 16.70 22.00
N PHE A 84 10.54 16.84 21.90
CA PHE A 84 9.89 18.13 21.65
C PHE A 84 9.83 19.01 22.90
N GLY A 85 10.21 18.52 24.09
CA GLY A 85 10.20 19.33 25.32
C GLY A 85 8.82 19.94 25.58
N SER A 86 8.73 21.27 25.68
CA SER A 86 7.50 22.05 25.81
C SER A 86 6.90 22.52 24.48
N PHE A 87 7.47 22.11 23.35
CA PHE A 87 7.01 22.52 22.03
C PHE A 87 5.58 22.07 21.76
N SER A 88 4.76 23.03 21.30
CA SER A 88 3.39 22.80 20.88
C SER A 88 3.20 23.36 19.48
N LEU A 89 2.75 22.51 18.55
CA LEU A 89 2.41 22.95 17.20
C LEU A 89 1.27 23.98 17.23
N ALA A 90 0.32 23.85 18.16
CA ALA A 90 -0.74 24.84 18.34
C ALA A 90 -0.18 26.22 18.76
N ASN A 91 0.83 26.24 19.64
CA ASN A 91 1.49 27.50 20.02
C ASN A 91 2.29 28.09 18.84
N LEU A 92 2.99 27.26 18.06
CA LEU A 92 3.69 27.69 16.85
C LEU A 92 2.74 28.39 15.88
N LEU A 93 1.60 27.78 15.56
CA LEU A 93 0.61 28.33 14.65
C LEU A 93 0.07 29.67 15.15
N LYS A 94 -0.21 29.77 16.45
CA LYS A 94 -0.67 31.00 17.11
C LYS A 94 0.36 32.13 17.02
N VAL A 95 1.61 31.86 17.37
CA VAL A 95 2.71 32.85 17.31
C VAL A 95 2.98 33.28 15.87
N CYS A 96 2.96 32.33 14.95
CA CYS A 96 3.19 32.59 13.53
C CYS A 96 1.98 33.20 12.81
N GLN A 97 0.82 33.24 13.47
CA GLN A 97 -0.46 33.70 12.93
C GLN A 97 -0.85 33.01 11.62
N VAL A 98 -0.57 31.70 11.52
CA VAL A 98 -0.92 30.89 10.35
C VAL A 98 -1.92 29.82 10.73
N SER A 99 -2.88 29.58 9.83
CA SER A 99 -3.80 28.45 9.96
C SER A 99 -3.07 27.13 9.80
N VAL A 100 -3.71 26.05 10.26
CA VAL A 100 -3.19 24.68 10.11
C VAL A 100 -2.95 24.35 8.63
N LEU A 101 -3.90 24.75 7.78
CA LEU A 101 -3.81 24.54 6.33
C LEU A 101 -2.67 25.29 5.67
N GLU A 102 -2.54 26.58 5.99
CA GLU A 102 -1.46 27.40 5.46
C GLU A 102 -0.10 26.88 5.92
N PHE A 103 0.01 26.44 7.18
CA PHE A 103 1.24 25.87 7.70
C PHE A 103 1.66 24.61 6.94
N PHE A 104 0.77 23.64 6.73
CA PHE A 104 1.14 22.42 5.99
C PHE A 104 1.44 22.69 4.51
N ASP A 105 0.76 23.64 3.86
CA ASP A 105 1.10 24.06 2.49
C ASP A 105 2.52 24.67 2.43
N LYS A 106 2.83 25.61 3.33
CA LYS A 106 4.17 26.19 3.45
C LYS A 106 5.22 25.13 3.81
N LEU A 107 4.90 24.19 4.70
CA LEU A 107 5.82 23.15 5.17
C LEU A 107 6.19 22.17 4.04
N ASN A 108 5.22 21.77 3.21
CA ASN A 108 5.48 20.92 2.05
C ASN A 108 6.36 21.65 1.02
N LYS A 109 6.05 22.92 0.71
CA LYS A 109 6.92 23.76 -0.14
C LYS A 109 8.31 23.92 0.46
N TRP A 110 8.41 24.08 1.77
CA TRP A 110 9.68 24.18 2.49
C TRP A 110 10.51 22.91 2.33
N LEU A 111 9.90 21.73 2.49
CA LEU A 111 10.55 20.44 2.28
C LEU A 111 11.11 20.29 0.86
N ASP A 112 10.36 20.72 -0.15
CA ASP A 112 10.82 20.71 -1.54
C ASP A 112 12.02 21.64 -1.73
N MET A 113 11.95 22.86 -1.19
CA MET A 113 13.03 23.86 -1.29
C MET A 113 14.32 23.40 -0.62
N VAL A 114 14.24 22.78 0.57
CA VAL A 114 15.43 22.28 1.29
C VAL A 114 15.90 20.91 0.80
N SER A 115 15.21 20.30 -0.18
CA SER A 115 15.45 18.91 -0.61
C SER A 115 15.46 17.95 0.60
N GLY A 116 14.40 18.05 1.42
CA GLY A 116 14.30 17.39 2.71
C GLY A 116 14.49 15.86 2.63
N PRO A 117 15.09 15.22 3.65
CA PRO A 117 15.20 13.76 3.69
C PRO A 117 13.82 13.09 3.61
N ARG A 118 13.76 11.93 2.93
CA ARG A 118 12.50 11.17 2.77
C ARG A 118 11.83 10.85 4.12
N ARG A 119 12.60 10.46 5.14
CA ARG A 119 12.10 10.24 6.51
C ARG A 119 11.29 11.43 7.04
N LEU A 120 11.76 12.65 6.76
CA LEU A 120 11.11 13.87 7.22
C LEU A 120 9.85 14.18 6.41
N THR A 121 9.92 13.96 5.09
CA THR A 121 8.75 14.09 4.21
C THR A 121 7.65 13.09 4.59
N GLU A 122 8.01 11.84 4.87
CA GLU A 122 7.08 10.81 5.36
C GLU A 122 6.52 11.16 6.75
N GLN A 123 7.34 11.74 7.64
CA GLN A 123 6.85 12.21 8.93
C GLN A 123 5.79 13.30 8.80
N VAL A 124 6.07 14.34 8.01
CA VAL A 124 5.12 15.44 7.77
C VAL A 124 3.85 14.91 7.11
N GLY A 125 3.98 14.04 6.12
CA GLY A 125 2.85 13.37 5.47
C GLY A 125 2.00 12.58 6.47
N ARG A 126 2.61 11.83 7.39
CA ARG A 126 1.89 11.09 8.45
C ARG A 126 1.15 12.00 9.41
N VAL A 127 1.77 13.08 9.88
CA VAL A 127 1.12 14.04 10.79
C VAL A 127 -0.08 14.70 10.10
N GLN A 128 0.08 15.08 8.84
CA GLN A 128 -0.99 15.67 8.04
C GLN A 128 -2.14 14.69 7.77
N ALA A 129 -1.81 13.44 7.40
CA ALA A 129 -2.80 12.38 7.20
C ALA A 129 -3.57 12.07 8.49
N SER A 130 -2.88 12.02 9.63
CA SER A 130 -3.47 11.77 10.94
C SER A 130 -4.52 12.82 11.33
N LEU A 131 -4.22 14.10 11.08
CA LEU A 131 -5.18 15.18 11.29
C LEU A 131 -6.37 15.10 10.33
N ALA A 132 -6.12 14.77 9.06
CA ALA A 132 -7.17 14.65 8.05
C ALA A 132 -8.16 13.53 8.38
N VAL A 133 -7.68 12.40 8.92
CA VAL A 133 -8.53 11.31 9.44
C VAL A 133 -9.44 11.83 10.54
N SER A 134 -8.90 12.56 11.52
CA SER A 134 -9.70 13.12 12.61
C SER A 134 -10.72 14.15 12.14
N ALA A 135 -10.39 14.97 11.15
CA ALA A 135 -11.36 15.89 10.54
C ALA A 135 -12.54 15.15 9.89
N VAL A 136 -12.27 14.02 9.20
CA VAL A 136 -13.33 13.17 8.61
C VAL A 136 -14.18 12.51 9.70
N VAL A 137 -13.53 11.96 10.74
CA VAL A 137 -14.22 11.31 11.86
C VAL A 137 -15.04 12.30 12.67
N TYR A 138 -14.55 13.53 12.88
CA TYR A 138 -15.29 14.59 13.57
C TYR A 138 -16.58 14.97 12.82
N ARG A 139 -16.51 15.11 11.49
CA ARG A 139 -17.71 15.37 10.67
C ARG A 139 -18.74 14.24 10.75
N LYS A 140 -18.31 12.99 11.00
CA LYS A 140 -19.20 11.86 11.24
C LYS A 140 -19.71 11.82 12.67
N TYR A 141 -18.92 12.30 13.63
CA TYR A 141 -19.30 12.38 15.02
C TYR A 141 -20.52 13.28 15.24
N LEU A 142 -20.62 14.43 14.58
CA LEU A 142 -21.75 15.36 14.73
C LEU A 142 -23.14 14.70 14.50
N PRO A 143 -23.43 14.09 13.33
CA PRO A 143 -24.72 13.42 13.12
C PRO A 143 -24.91 12.18 13.98
N ILE A 144 -23.83 11.47 14.36
CA ILE A 144 -23.91 10.35 15.31
C ILE A 144 -24.38 10.86 16.66
N PHE A 145 -23.74 11.90 17.20
CA PHE A 145 -24.06 12.45 18.49
C PHE A 145 -25.50 12.98 18.54
N ARG A 146 -25.93 13.74 17.51
CA ARG A 146 -27.31 14.22 17.38
C ARG A 146 -28.35 13.10 17.35
N LYS A 147 -28.04 11.96 16.72
CA LYS A 147 -28.96 10.82 16.64
C LYS A 147 -29.07 10.07 17.97
N VAL A 148 -28.00 10.06 18.75
CA VAL A 148 -27.86 9.22 19.94
C VAL A 148 -28.23 9.97 21.23
N PHE A 149 -27.86 11.24 21.34
CA PHE A 149 -28.00 12.04 22.56
C PHE A 149 -28.96 13.22 22.39
N VAL A 150 -29.55 13.66 23.51
CA VAL A 150 -30.49 14.79 23.59
C VAL A 150 -29.80 15.97 24.27
N ASN A 151 -30.14 17.20 23.85
CA ASN A 151 -29.58 18.41 24.46
C ASN A 151 -30.21 18.70 25.83
N ILE A 152 -29.43 18.47 26.88
CA ILE A 152 -29.72 18.77 28.27
C ILE A 152 -28.60 19.66 28.83
N GLU A 153 -29.00 20.79 29.43
CA GLU A 153 -28.14 21.74 30.13
C GLU A 153 -28.44 21.66 31.64
N GLU A 154 -27.58 20.97 32.40
CA GLU A 154 -27.63 20.85 33.86
C GLU A 154 -26.22 21.13 34.45
N ASP A 155 -26.14 21.57 35.72
CA ASP A 155 -24.89 22.02 36.36
C ASP A 155 -23.91 20.88 36.69
N SER A 156 -24.39 19.65 36.97
CA SER A 156 -23.55 18.52 37.36
C SER A 156 -22.96 17.80 36.13
N LEU A 157 -23.83 17.23 35.31
CA LEU A 157 -23.53 16.59 34.03
C LEU A 157 -24.32 17.29 32.93
N SER A 158 -23.63 17.90 31.97
CA SER A 158 -24.26 18.52 30.82
C SER A 158 -23.98 17.72 29.55
N THR A 159 -24.82 17.92 28.54
CA THR A 159 -24.60 17.32 27.21
C THR A 159 -23.28 17.77 26.59
N LYS A 160 -22.83 18.99 26.91
CA LYS A 160 -21.50 19.49 26.55
C LYS A 160 -20.39 18.62 27.15
N LYS A 161 -20.47 18.29 28.45
CA LYS A 161 -19.49 17.40 29.09
C LYS A 161 -19.49 15.99 28.46
N VAL A 162 -20.66 15.45 28.14
CA VAL A 162 -20.78 14.16 27.43
C VAL A 162 -20.13 14.24 26.04
N PHE A 163 -20.39 15.32 25.30
CA PHE A 163 -19.80 15.56 23.97
C PHE A 163 -18.27 15.64 24.03
N ASP A 164 -17.74 16.38 25.01
CA ASP A 164 -16.30 16.55 25.22
C ASP A 164 -15.65 15.23 25.64
N LEU A 165 -16.30 14.47 26.51
CA LEU A 165 -15.80 13.19 26.99
C LEU A 165 -15.66 12.17 25.86
N VAL A 166 -16.68 12.02 25.02
CA VAL A 166 -16.63 11.08 23.89
C VAL A 166 -15.51 11.45 22.91
N TRP A 167 -15.38 12.74 22.55
CA TRP A 167 -14.35 13.18 21.62
C TRP A 167 -12.94 13.07 22.23
N THR A 168 -12.77 13.49 23.48
CA THR A 168 -11.49 13.41 24.19
C THR A 168 -11.07 11.94 24.35
N LEU A 169 -11.99 11.04 24.70
CA LEU A 169 -11.72 9.61 24.76
C LEU A 169 -11.28 9.06 23.40
N TYR A 170 -11.95 9.44 22.31
CA TYR A 170 -11.54 9.08 20.95
C TYR A 170 -10.10 9.55 20.65
N VAL A 171 -9.81 10.83 20.86
CA VAL A 171 -8.49 11.43 20.57
C VAL A 171 -7.41 10.76 21.42
N THR A 172 -7.64 10.54 22.71
CA THR A 172 -6.69 9.88 23.60
C THR A 172 -6.43 8.44 23.15
N MET A 173 -7.47 7.67 22.84
CA MET A 173 -7.32 6.28 22.35
C MET A 173 -6.56 6.20 21.02
N LYS A 174 -6.79 7.16 20.11
CA LYS A 174 -6.05 7.32 18.86
C LYS A 174 -4.58 7.65 19.12
N LYS A 175 -4.27 8.65 19.94
CA LYS A 175 -2.89 9.11 20.19
C LYS A 175 -2.04 8.14 21.00
N VAL A 176 -2.63 7.36 21.89
CA VAL A 176 -1.93 6.29 22.62
C VAL A 176 -1.60 5.10 21.70
N SER A 177 -2.29 4.97 20.56
CA SER A 177 -2.11 3.87 19.61
C SER A 177 -1.52 4.35 18.28
N SER A 178 -0.22 4.14 18.06
CA SER A 178 0.49 4.57 16.84
C SER A 178 -0.17 4.15 15.52
N MET A 179 -0.87 3.01 15.52
CA MET A 179 -1.46 2.43 14.31
C MET A 179 -2.87 2.93 13.97
N ILE A 180 -3.52 3.71 14.84
CA ILE A 180 -4.85 4.28 14.54
C ILE A 180 -4.71 5.63 13.81
N GLY A 181 -3.56 6.29 13.95
CA GLY A 181 -3.35 7.69 13.58
C GLY A 181 -3.82 8.04 12.18
N ASP A 182 -3.41 7.26 11.18
CA ASP A 182 -3.70 7.45 9.75
C ASP A 182 -4.67 6.41 9.14
N ASP A 183 -5.15 5.45 9.94
CA ASP A 183 -6.16 4.46 9.53
C ASP A 183 -7.58 4.99 9.81
N LEU A 184 -8.31 5.29 8.74
CA LEU A 184 -9.65 5.85 8.83
C LEU A 184 -10.70 4.82 9.31
N LEU A 185 -10.55 3.53 9.00
CA LEU A 185 -11.49 2.49 9.40
C LEU A 185 -11.44 2.25 10.91
N ASN A 186 -10.24 2.02 11.44
CA ASN A 186 -9.97 1.80 12.85
C ASN A 186 -10.18 3.08 13.67
N SER A 187 -9.89 4.26 13.11
CA SER A 187 -10.28 5.53 13.73
C SER A 187 -11.80 5.66 13.86
N PHE A 188 -12.56 5.33 12.81
CA PHE A 188 -14.01 5.36 12.88
C PHE A 188 -14.57 4.33 13.87
N HIS A 189 -14.05 3.09 13.88
CA HIS A 189 -14.44 2.08 14.89
C HIS A 189 -14.10 2.50 16.31
N THR A 190 -12.99 3.22 16.53
CA THR A 190 -12.65 3.79 17.84
C THR A 190 -13.72 4.79 18.30
N LEU A 191 -14.18 5.68 17.41
CA LEU A 191 -15.29 6.59 17.72
C LEU A 191 -16.57 5.82 18.07
N LEU A 192 -16.95 4.82 17.27
CA LEU A 192 -18.16 4.02 17.52
C LEU A 192 -18.08 3.27 18.86
N CYS A 193 -16.92 2.75 19.23
CA CYS A 193 -16.69 2.12 20.53
C CYS A 193 -16.81 3.11 21.69
N SER A 194 -16.30 4.34 21.53
CA SER A 194 -16.46 5.41 22.53
C SER A 194 -17.93 5.79 22.74
N VAL A 195 -18.70 5.95 21.64
CA VAL A 195 -20.14 6.24 21.72
C VAL A 195 -20.90 5.05 22.34
N ASP A 196 -20.58 3.82 21.94
CA ASP A 196 -21.17 2.59 22.51
C ASP A 196 -20.95 2.52 24.03
N LEU A 197 -19.74 2.80 24.53
CA LEU A 197 -19.45 2.80 25.97
C LEU A 197 -20.29 3.83 26.71
N ILE A 198 -20.24 5.09 26.28
CA ILE A 198 -20.92 6.20 26.97
C ILE A 198 -22.44 6.05 26.90
N PHE A 199 -22.99 5.56 25.79
CA PHE A 199 -24.42 5.25 25.69
C PHE A 199 -24.82 4.17 26.70
N ASN A 200 -24.06 3.08 26.81
CA ASN A 200 -24.40 1.98 27.73
C ASN A 200 -24.33 2.43 29.19
N GLU A 201 -23.40 3.32 29.54
CA GLU A 201 -23.29 3.89 30.88
C GLU A 201 -24.46 4.83 31.21
N LEU A 202 -24.85 5.71 30.28
CA LEU A 202 -26.05 6.55 30.43
C LEU A 202 -27.32 5.71 30.48
N ARG A 203 -27.41 4.64 29.70
CA ARG A 203 -28.57 3.72 29.74
C ARG A 203 -28.75 3.09 31.12
N ALA A 204 -27.66 2.80 31.83
CA ALA A 204 -27.68 2.24 33.17
C ALA A 204 -27.97 3.30 34.25
N ASN A 205 -27.47 4.53 34.08
CA ASN A 205 -27.42 5.53 35.15
C ASN A 205 -28.36 6.74 34.94
N ASP A 206 -28.43 7.31 33.73
CA ASP A 206 -29.30 8.46 33.42
C ASP A 206 -29.76 8.45 31.95
N GLN A 207 -30.92 7.84 31.72
CA GLN A 207 -31.50 7.65 30.39
C GLN A 207 -32.03 8.94 29.75
N ARG A 208 -32.11 10.06 30.49
CA ARG A 208 -32.66 11.33 29.98
C ARG A 208 -31.81 11.89 28.85
N PHE A 209 -30.49 11.67 28.90
CA PHE A 209 -29.55 12.09 27.86
C PHE A 209 -29.69 11.31 26.55
N LEU A 210 -30.45 10.21 26.52
CA LEU A 210 -30.56 9.33 25.36
C LEU A 210 -31.76 9.69 24.48
N ASN A 211 -31.54 9.71 23.17
CA ASN A 211 -32.62 9.90 22.22
C ASN A 211 -33.59 8.70 22.27
N HIS A 212 -34.87 8.98 22.49
CA HIS A 212 -35.91 7.97 22.65
C HIS A 212 -36.05 7.06 21.42
N GLU A 213 -36.06 7.64 20.22
CA GLU A 213 -36.21 6.88 18.97
C GLU A 213 -35.03 5.91 18.78
N PHE A 214 -33.80 6.39 19.01
CA PHE A 214 -32.63 5.53 18.88
C PHE A 214 -32.62 4.41 19.92
N ARG A 215 -33.00 4.74 21.17
CA ARG A 215 -33.11 3.76 22.25
C ARG A 215 -34.15 2.69 21.93
N GLU A 216 -35.34 3.06 21.47
CA GLU A 216 -36.39 2.10 21.08
C GLU A 216 -35.92 1.18 19.96
N VAL A 217 -35.17 1.70 18.98
CA VAL A 217 -34.59 0.89 17.90
C VAL A 217 -33.60 -0.14 18.44
N VAL A 218 -32.76 0.24 19.41
CA VAL A 218 -31.84 -0.70 20.07
C VAL A 218 -32.60 -1.78 20.85
N GLU A 219 -33.62 -1.40 21.63
CA GLU A 219 -34.41 -2.32 22.46
C GLU A 219 -35.29 -3.27 21.61
N SER A 220 -35.92 -2.76 20.55
CA SER A 220 -36.83 -3.54 19.69
C SER A 220 -36.11 -4.55 18.81
N ASN A 221 -34.91 -4.22 18.32
CA ASN A 221 -34.14 -5.12 17.46
C ASN A 221 -33.43 -6.24 18.27
N GLY A 222 -33.32 -6.12 19.60
CA GLY A 222 -32.53 -7.03 20.44
C GLY A 222 -31.02 -6.99 20.12
N GLU A 223 -30.58 -5.96 19.41
CA GLU A 223 -29.22 -5.77 18.95
C GLU A 223 -28.43 -4.89 19.93
N SER A 224 -27.11 -5.05 19.93
CA SER A 224 -26.19 -4.16 20.64
C SER A 224 -26.22 -2.73 20.09
N VAL A 225 -25.78 -1.78 20.91
CA VAL A 225 -25.68 -0.37 20.50
C VAL A 225 -24.71 -0.22 19.33
N LEU A 226 -23.55 -0.88 19.42
CA LEU A 226 -22.57 -0.94 18.34
C LEU A 226 -23.14 -1.47 17.02
N GLU A 227 -24.06 -2.45 17.04
CA GLU A 227 -24.76 -2.94 15.82
C GLU A 227 -25.59 -1.86 15.17
N ASN A 228 -26.41 -1.17 15.96
CA ASN A 228 -27.27 -0.10 15.47
C ASN A 228 -26.46 1.10 14.97
N LEU A 229 -25.34 1.40 15.62
CA LEU A 229 -24.37 2.42 15.17
C LEU A 229 -23.75 2.02 13.82
N CYS A 230 -23.24 0.79 13.68
CA CYS A 230 -22.65 0.33 12.43
C CYS A 230 -23.65 0.34 11.28
N ARG A 231 -24.89 -0.12 11.52
CA ARG A 231 -25.98 -0.11 10.52
C ARG A 231 -26.36 1.32 10.12
N SER A 232 -26.45 2.23 11.08
CA SER A 232 -26.89 3.61 10.84
C SER A 232 -25.84 4.47 10.13
N PHE A 233 -24.55 4.15 10.29
CA PHE A 233 -23.45 5.04 9.91
C PHE A 233 -22.35 4.36 9.09
N GLU A 234 -22.67 3.28 8.38
CA GLU A 234 -21.78 2.57 7.45
C GLU A 234 -20.55 1.92 8.12
N GLY A 235 -20.69 1.52 9.40
CA GLY A 235 -19.65 0.77 10.11
C GLY A 235 -19.57 -0.69 9.67
N VAL A 236 -18.35 -1.22 9.58
CA VAL A 236 -18.06 -2.63 9.29
C VAL A 236 -18.30 -3.49 10.54
N LEU A 237 -19.51 -4.03 10.69
CA LEU A 237 -20.02 -4.56 11.96
C LEU A 237 -19.14 -5.63 12.62
N LEU A 238 -18.89 -6.74 11.91
CA LEU A 238 -18.14 -7.87 12.50
C LEU A 238 -16.73 -7.42 12.92
N ASN A 239 -16.06 -6.64 12.07
CA ASN A 239 -14.77 -6.03 12.40
C ASN A 239 -14.85 -5.12 13.62
N ALA A 240 -15.87 -4.26 13.72
CA ALA A 240 -16.05 -3.35 14.86
C ALA A 240 -16.24 -4.11 16.19
N LYS A 241 -16.99 -5.23 16.18
CA LYS A 241 -17.16 -6.08 17.37
C LYS A 241 -15.84 -6.67 17.84
N HIS A 242 -15.04 -7.24 16.92
CA HIS A 242 -13.73 -7.80 17.26
C HIS A 242 -12.74 -6.71 17.67
N PHE A 243 -12.70 -5.59 16.95
CA PHE A 243 -11.89 -4.43 17.30
C PHE A 243 -12.20 -3.95 18.72
N ARG A 244 -13.49 -3.83 19.07
CA ARG A 244 -13.92 -3.49 20.43
C ARG A 244 -13.38 -4.49 21.46
N GLN A 245 -13.56 -5.79 21.21
CA GLN A 245 -13.28 -6.84 22.18
C GLN A 245 -11.78 -7.09 22.38
N HIS A 246 -11.01 -7.20 21.29
CA HIS A 246 -9.63 -7.67 21.34
C HIS A 246 -8.59 -6.54 21.29
N PHE A 247 -8.97 -5.36 20.81
CA PHE A 247 -8.04 -4.24 20.67
C PHE A 247 -8.38 -3.06 21.59
N TRP A 248 -9.60 -2.54 21.51
CA TRP A 248 -10.00 -1.28 22.16
C TRP A 248 -10.21 -1.45 23.67
N LYS A 249 -10.98 -2.46 24.10
CA LYS A 249 -11.24 -2.71 25.53
C LYS A 249 -9.97 -2.98 26.34
N PRO A 250 -9.03 -3.84 25.91
CA PRO A 250 -7.78 -4.06 26.65
C PRO A 250 -6.96 -2.78 26.82
N ARG A 251 -6.93 -1.93 25.79
CA ARG A 251 -6.24 -0.63 25.84
C ARG A 251 -6.91 0.37 26.76
N LEU A 252 -8.25 0.44 26.73
CA LEU A 252 -9.00 1.28 27.65
C LEU A 252 -8.70 0.91 29.11
N LYS A 253 -8.69 -0.39 29.43
CA LYS A 253 -8.32 -0.87 30.76
C LYS A 253 -6.91 -0.45 31.14
N LYS A 254 -5.94 -0.61 30.23
CA LYS A 254 -4.55 -0.19 30.45
C LYS A 254 -4.40 1.32 30.69
N LEU A 255 -5.21 2.14 30.02
CA LEU A 255 -5.20 3.60 30.17
C LEU A 255 -5.54 4.06 31.60
N PHE A 256 -6.41 3.33 32.29
CA PHE A 256 -6.88 3.64 33.64
C PHE A 256 -6.29 2.73 34.73
N SER A 257 -5.31 1.92 34.39
CA SER A 257 -4.51 1.13 35.34
C SER A 257 -3.31 1.96 35.79
N ALA A 258 -3.09 2.14 37.09
CA ALA A 258 -1.89 2.83 37.59
C ALA A 258 -0.62 1.97 37.38
N GLU A 259 0.56 2.62 37.37
CA GLU A 259 1.87 1.95 37.24
C GLU A 259 2.13 0.91 38.36
N ASP A 260 1.46 1.07 39.51
CA ASP A 260 1.58 0.20 40.69
C ASP A 260 0.56 -0.97 40.69
N GLY A 261 -0.28 -1.09 39.67
CA GLY A 261 -1.31 -2.13 39.56
C GLY A 261 -2.63 -1.83 40.29
N THR A 262 -2.77 -0.67 40.93
CA THR A 262 -4.06 -0.15 41.43
C THR A 262 -4.85 0.49 40.29
N THR A 263 -6.09 0.08 40.07
CA THR A 263 -6.97 0.74 39.10
C THR A 263 -7.51 2.06 39.67
N LEU A 264 -7.47 3.15 38.90
CA LEU A 264 -8.03 4.46 39.32
C LEU A 264 -9.56 4.40 39.52
N PHE A 265 -10.18 3.40 38.89
CA PHE A 265 -11.57 3.02 39.06
C PHE A 265 -11.62 1.64 39.76
N PRO A 266 -12.66 1.32 40.54
CA PRO A 266 -12.78 -0.02 41.15
C PRO A 266 -12.67 -1.12 40.09
N GLU A 267 -12.11 -2.28 40.45
CA GLU A 267 -12.00 -3.50 39.61
C GLU A 267 -13.39 -4.12 39.29
N SER A 268 -14.35 -3.32 38.83
CA SER A 268 -15.51 -3.84 38.11
C SER A 268 -15.15 -4.08 36.65
N GLU A 269 -15.78 -5.05 36.00
CA GLU A 269 -15.59 -5.31 34.57
C GLU A 269 -15.94 -4.09 33.68
N GLU A 270 -16.63 -3.10 34.23
CA GLU A 270 -17.11 -1.89 33.58
C GLU A 270 -16.35 -0.65 34.11
N THR A 271 -15.70 0.09 33.20
CA THR A 271 -15.08 1.39 33.49
C THR A 271 -16.17 2.45 33.54
N HIS A 272 -16.47 2.98 34.73
CA HIS A 272 -17.49 4.01 34.94
C HIS A 272 -16.92 5.42 34.71
N LEU A 273 -16.91 5.89 33.46
CA LEU A 273 -16.32 7.17 33.06
C LEU A 273 -17.19 8.38 33.43
N LEU A 274 -18.49 8.17 33.66
CA LEU A 274 -19.45 9.23 33.99
C LEU A 274 -19.65 9.42 35.50
N ALA A 275 -19.09 8.56 36.34
CA ALA A 275 -19.18 8.70 37.80
C ALA A 275 -18.52 9.99 38.32
N ASP A 276 -17.36 10.35 37.75
CA ASP A 276 -16.69 11.64 37.94
C ASP A 276 -16.10 12.09 36.60
N VAL A 277 -16.94 12.78 35.81
CA VAL A 277 -16.57 13.24 34.46
C VAL A 277 -15.44 14.26 34.48
N ASP A 278 -15.39 15.12 35.50
CA ASP A 278 -14.38 16.18 35.57
C ASP A 278 -12.99 15.57 35.81
N THR A 279 -12.87 14.62 36.76
CA THR A 279 -11.63 13.86 36.98
C THR A 279 -11.26 13.01 35.76
N THR A 280 -12.24 12.37 35.13
CA THR A 280 -12.01 11.54 33.93
C THR A 280 -11.47 12.38 32.77
N LEU A 281 -12.07 13.54 32.51
CA LEU A 281 -11.60 14.47 31.48
C LEU A 281 -10.19 14.98 31.80
N GLN A 282 -9.89 15.27 33.07
CA GLN A 282 -8.54 15.68 33.47
C GLN A 282 -7.50 14.61 33.13
N ILE A 283 -7.73 13.35 33.52
CA ILE A 283 -6.81 12.23 33.22
C ILE A 283 -6.62 12.07 31.71
N LEU A 284 -7.73 12.07 30.94
CA LEU A 284 -7.67 11.92 29.50
C LEU A 284 -6.90 13.06 28.82
N ASN A 285 -7.06 14.30 29.32
CA ASN A 285 -6.34 15.46 28.82
C ASN A 285 -4.84 15.37 29.08
N GLU A 286 -4.42 15.00 30.30
CA GLU A 286 -3.01 14.85 30.66
C GLU A 286 -2.32 13.79 29.79
N VAL A 287 -2.98 12.64 29.57
CA VAL A 287 -2.45 11.58 28.69
C VAL A 287 -2.39 12.05 27.23
N CYS A 288 -3.41 12.77 26.76
CA CYS A 288 -3.47 13.31 25.41
C CYS A 288 -2.37 14.35 25.17
N ASP A 289 -2.11 15.23 26.14
CA ASP A 289 -1.04 16.24 26.08
C ASP A 289 0.32 15.58 25.94
N ALA A 290 0.62 14.62 26.82
CA ALA A 290 1.87 13.88 26.79
C ALA A 290 2.08 13.14 25.45
N ALA A 291 1.03 12.53 24.90
CA ALA A 291 1.10 11.83 23.62
C ALA A 291 1.25 12.79 22.42
N THR A 292 0.58 13.95 22.45
CA THR A 292 0.65 14.98 21.40
C THR A 292 2.05 15.58 21.31
N ILE A 293 2.62 15.94 22.46
CA ILE A 293 3.98 16.48 22.56
C ILE A 293 4.99 15.44 22.07
N ARG A 294 4.91 14.19 22.55
CA ARG A 294 5.84 13.12 22.16
C ARG A 294 5.90 12.91 20.64
N ARG A 295 4.79 13.10 19.94
CA ARG A 295 4.69 12.87 18.48
C ARG A 295 4.91 14.11 17.62
N GLY A 296 4.92 15.30 18.23
CA GLY A 296 4.95 16.57 17.49
C GLY A 296 3.73 16.75 16.57
N GLU A 297 2.57 16.24 17.01
CA GLU A 297 1.30 16.29 16.28
C GLU A 297 0.45 17.51 16.70
N MET A 298 -0.61 17.79 15.93
CA MET A 298 -1.66 18.72 16.33
C MET A 298 -2.49 18.18 17.50
N ASP A 299 -2.96 19.08 18.36
CA ASP A 299 -3.98 18.76 19.34
C ASP A 299 -5.36 18.70 18.66
N GLU A 300 -5.88 17.48 18.50
CA GLU A 300 -7.14 17.22 17.80
C GLU A 300 -8.38 17.53 18.67
N ARG A 301 -8.20 17.95 19.92
CA ARG A 301 -9.31 18.51 20.71
C ARG A 301 -9.72 19.89 20.21
N CYS A 302 -8.92 20.55 19.36
CA CYS A 302 -9.30 21.80 18.71
C CYS A 302 -10.60 21.72 17.89
N PHE A 303 -11.04 20.51 17.50
CA PHE A 303 -12.31 20.32 16.82
C PHE A 303 -13.53 20.56 17.72
N VAL A 304 -13.41 20.37 19.04
CA VAL A 304 -14.53 20.44 19.99
C VAL A 304 -15.21 21.80 19.91
N CYS A 305 -16.54 21.83 19.71
CA CYS A 305 -17.29 23.07 19.67
C CYS A 305 -17.34 23.75 21.05
N GLU A 306 -17.33 25.09 21.07
CA GLU A 306 -17.54 25.85 22.32
C GLU A 306 -19.00 25.76 22.79
N ASN A 307 -19.96 25.88 21.86
CA ASN A 307 -21.39 25.85 22.15
C ASN A 307 -22.04 24.56 21.63
N ILE A 308 -22.53 23.72 22.54
CA ILE A 308 -23.18 22.44 22.20
C ILE A 308 -24.44 22.61 21.36
N SER A 309 -25.15 23.74 21.48
CA SER A 309 -26.34 24.02 20.67
C SER A 309 -26.02 24.09 19.17
N SER A 310 -24.76 24.43 18.81
CA SER A 310 -24.33 24.43 17.41
C SER A 310 -24.32 23.03 16.79
N VAL A 311 -24.02 21.99 17.58
CA VAL A 311 -23.98 20.59 17.12
C VAL A 311 -25.36 20.11 16.70
N TYR A 312 -26.42 20.59 17.36
CA TYR A 312 -27.81 20.21 17.08
C TYR A 312 -28.41 20.90 15.85
N ASN A 313 -27.67 21.81 15.21
CA ASN A 313 -28.08 22.46 13.97
C ASN A 313 -27.24 21.93 12.80
N GLU A 314 -27.88 21.13 11.94
CA GLU A 314 -27.24 20.49 10.78
C GLU A 314 -26.54 21.47 9.82
N ALA A 315 -27.00 22.72 9.75
CA ALA A 315 -26.39 23.74 8.90
C ALA A 315 -24.93 24.04 9.30
N ASN A 316 -24.59 23.84 10.58
CA ASN A 316 -23.25 24.13 11.10
C ASN A 316 -22.23 23.02 10.79
N ASP A 317 -22.66 21.83 10.33
CA ASP A 317 -21.76 20.71 10.02
C ASP A 317 -20.78 21.06 8.89
N VAL A 318 -21.15 21.99 8.01
CA VAL A 318 -20.30 22.50 6.92
C VAL A 318 -19.12 23.29 7.47
N ASP A 319 -19.34 24.04 8.54
CA ASP A 319 -18.38 24.96 9.15
C ASP A 319 -17.58 24.32 10.30
N ALA A 320 -17.89 23.08 10.67
CA ALA A 320 -17.28 22.35 11.78
C ALA A 320 -15.74 22.28 11.74
N ILE A 321 -15.16 22.34 10.54
CA ILE A 321 -13.70 22.34 10.32
C ILE A 321 -13.18 23.65 9.70
N SER A 322 -14.02 24.69 9.64
CA SER A 322 -13.67 25.98 9.01
C SER A 322 -12.52 26.69 9.75
N HIS A 323 -12.42 26.52 11.07
CA HIS A 323 -11.36 27.09 11.90
C HIS A 323 -9.95 26.65 11.48
N LEU A 324 -9.80 25.50 10.81
CA LEU A 324 -8.52 25.06 10.26
C LEU A 324 -8.04 25.92 9.07
N ARG A 325 -8.90 26.78 8.51
CA ARG A 325 -8.66 27.64 7.33
C ARG A 325 -8.24 29.06 7.65
N ILE A 326 -8.58 29.55 8.83
CA ILE A 326 -8.59 30.98 9.12
C ILE A 326 -7.20 31.41 9.59
N SER A 327 -6.53 32.26 8.81
CA SER A 327 -5.27 32.90 9.17
C SER A 327 -5.55 34.36 9.54
N GLY A 328 -5.66 34.66 10.83
CA GLY A 328 -6.07 35.99 11.28
C GLY A 328 -7.48 36.36 10.82
N ASP A 329 -7.65 37.55 10.22
CA ASP A 329 -8.95 38.04 9.69
C ASP A 329 -9.18 37.69 8.21
N ASP A 330 -8.25 37.00 7.54
CA ASP A 330 -8.29 36.74 6.09
C ASP A 330 -8.42 35.24 5.78
N ILE A 331 -9.33 34.88 4.88
CA ILE A 331 -9.59 33.49 4.48
C ILE A 331 -8.68 33.15 3.29
N THR A 332 -7.58 32.45 3.55
CA THR A 332 -6.53 32.28 2.52
C THR A 332 -6.44 30.88 1.89
N VAL A 333 -7.13 29.85 2.40
CA VAL A 333 -6.99 28.47 1.87
C VAL A 333 -8.32 27.68 1.81
N ASP A 334 -8.52 26.95 0.72
CA ASP A 334 -9.66 26.05 0.48
C ASP A 334 -9.53 24.78 1.35
N ALA A 335 -10.37 24.54 2.39
CA ALA A 335 -10.30 23.25 3.12
C ALA A 335 -10.85 22.07 2.33
N ASN A 336 -11.35 22.28 1.11
CA ASN A 336 -11.37 21.16 0.19
C ASN A 336 -9.97 20.60 0.00
N LEU A 337 -8.87 21.32 0.24
CA LEU A 337 -7.51 20.79 0.14
C LEU A 337 -7.13 19.79 1.25
N LEU A 338 -7.48 20.00 2.54
CA LEU A 338 -7.21 18.96 3.58
C LEU A 338 -8.13 17.75 3.42
N LEU A 339 -9.41 18.00 3.11
CA LEU A 339 -10.35 16.93 2.78
C LEU A 339 -9.94 16.26 1.48
N GLN A 340 -9.42 16.99 0.50
CA GLN A 340 -8.83 16.45 -0.73
C GLN A 340 -7.54 15.76 -0.42
N ILE A 341 -6.70 16.13 0.55
CA ILE A 341 -5.45 15.44 0.88
C ILE A 341 -5.74 14.16 1.68
N GLY A 342 -6.68 14.17 2.61
CA GLY A 342 -7.19 12.94 3.23
C GLY A 342 -7.89 12.06 2.18
N MET A 343 -8.71 12.68 1.33
CA MET A 343 -9.33 12.03 0.18
C MET A 343 -8.31 11.70 -0.89
N GLN A 344 -7.11 12.26 -0.98
CA GLN A 344 -6.07 12.02 -1.99
C GLN A 344 -5.04 11.06 -1.44
N SER A 345 -4.89 10.90 -0.13
CA SER A 345 -4.23 9.73 0.46
C SER A 345 -5.12 8.50 0.31
N CYS A 346 -6.43 8.63 0.62
CA CYS A 346 -7.43 7.59 0.35
C CYS A 346 -7.65 7.39 -1.15
N LEU A 347 -7.68 8.47 -1.94
CA LEU A 347 -7.87 8.40 -3.38
C LEU A 347 -6.57 8.06 -4.08
N GLU A 348 -5.35 8.40 -3.72
CA GLU A 348 -4.11 7.95 -4.39
C GLU A 348 -3.96 6.44 -4.25
N LYS A 349 -4.28 5.89 -3.07
CA LYS A 349 -4.51 4.45 -2.87
C LYS A 349 -5.51 3.89 -3.92
N VAL A 350 -6.49 4.69 -4.36
CA VAL A 350 -7.53 4.40 -5.37
C VAL A 350 -7.25 5.00 -6.79
N ASN A 351 -6.35 5.97 -7.01
CA ASN A 351 -6.16 6.88 -8.17
C ASN A 351 -4.80 6.65 -8.83
N ASP A 352 -3.91 5.89 -8.19
CA ASP A 352 -3.11 4.88 -8.90
C ASP A 352 -4.02 4.00 -9.82
N ALA A 353 -5.36 4.10 -9.75
CA ALA A 353 -6.31 3.55 -10.71
C ALA A 353 -6.87 4.54 -11.78
N ARG A 354 -6.36 5.78 -11.92
CA ARG A 354 -6.69 6.69 -13.03
C ARG A 354 -5.47 7.11 -13.87
N GLY A 355 -4.26 7.06 -13.32
CA GLY A 355 -3.02 7.39 -14.05
C GLY A 355 -2.50 6.30 -14.98
N ALA A 356 -2.95 5.05 -14.81
CA ALA A 356 -2.63 3.98 -15.73
C ALA A 356 -3.72 3.91 -16.82
N PRO A 357 -3.40 3.97 -18.13
CA PRO A 357 -4.29 3.37 -19.11
C PRO A 357 -4.55 1.92 -18.65
N PRO A 358 -5.77 1.35 -18.86
CA PRO A 358 -6.03 -0.01 -18.44
C PRO A 358 -4.88 -0.86 -18.94
N SER A 359 -4.17 -1.55 -18.02
CA SER A 359 -3.15 -2.52 -18.40
C SER A 359 -3.85 -3.49 -19.33
N SER A 360 -3.60 -3.31 -20.63
CA SER A 360 -4.22 -4.07 -21.70
C SER A 360 -3.49 -5.40 -21.81
N ASN A 361 -3.39 -6.12 -20.69
CA ASN A 361 -3.12 -7.54 -20.71
C ASN A 361 -3.98 -8.08 -21.84
N GLY A 362 -3.43 -8.96 -22.68
CA GLY A 362 -4.21 -9.64 -23.72
C GLY A 362 -5.48 -10.33 -23.17
N LYS A 363 -5.68 -10.36 -21.84
CA LYS A 363 -6.95 -10.53 -21.12
C LYS A 363 -6.95 -9.66 -19.84
N SER A 364 -7.04 -8.33 -19.94
CA SER A 364 -7.37 -7.47 -18.80
C SER A 364 -8.76 -7.89 -18.33
N TYR A 365 -8.83 -8.62 -17.22
CA TYR A 365 -10.09 -9.09 -16.64
C TYR A 365 -11.02 -7.90 -16.52
N LEU A 366 -12.10 -7.93 -17.33
CA LEU A 366 -13.00 -6.81 -17.53
C LEU A 366 -13.44 -6.27 -16.17
N ILE A 367 -12.90 -5.10 -15.80
CA ILE A 367 -13.40 -4.32 -14.69
C ILE A 367 -14.77 -3.84 -15.17
N SER A 368 -15.84 -4.45 -14.70
CA SER A 368 -17.20 -3.97 -14.97
C SER A 368 -17.29 -2.51 -14.51
N ASN A 369 -17.69 -1.61 -15.41
CA ASN A 369 -17.91 -0.19 -15.12
C ASN A 369 -18.98 0.05 -14.02
N ASP A 370 -19.65 -1.01 -13.57
CA ASP A 370 -20.71 -0.98 -12.56
C ASP A 370 -20.20 -1.00 -11.10
N GLN A 371 -18.88 -1.16 -10.87
CA GLN A 371 -18.32 -1.04 -9.51
C GLN A 371 -18.13 0.44 -9.15
N PHE A 372 -19.17 1.03 -8.54
CA PHE A 372 -19.22 2.41 -8.06
C PHE A 372 -18.08 2.72 -7.07
N CYS A 373 -17.30 3.77 -7.34
CA CYS A 373 -16.30 4.28 -6.41
C CYS A 373 -17.00 5.18 -5.37
N PRO A 374 -16.83 4.98 -4.05
CA PRO A 374 -17.53 5.77 -3.05
C PRO A 374 -17.18 7.26 -3.12
N VAL A 375 -18.18 8.13 -2.91
CA VAL A 375 -18.05 9.59 -3.01
C VAL A 375 -17.44 10.21 -1.73
N THR A 376 -17.44 9.49 -0.60
CA THR A 376 -16.92 9.98 0.69
C THR A 376 -15.69 9.20 1.16
N PRO A 377 -14.71 9.84 1.85
CA PRO A 377 -13.50 9.18 2.34
C PRO A 377 -13.78 7.97 3.25
N LEU A 378 -14.78 8.07 4.13
CA LEU A 378 -15.14 6.96 5.02
C LEU A 378 -15.69 5.78 4.22
N SER A 379 -16.61 6.03 3.29
CA SER A 379 -17.16 4.98 2.44
C SER A 379 -16.07 4.33 1.58
N ALA A 380 -15.03 5.09 1.17
CA ALA A 380 -13.86 4.53 0.48
C ALA A 380 -13.01 3.63 1.40
N ALA A 381 -12.76 4.05 2.65
CA ALA A 381 -12.00 3.27 3.63
C ALA A 381 -12.74 2.00 4.09
N THR A 382 -14.08 2.02 4.17
CA THR A 382 -14.87 0.85 4.57
C THR A 382 -15.17 -0.09 3.40
N HIS A 383 -15.09 0.38 2.15
CA HIS A 383 -15.54 -0.37 0.96
C HIS A 383 -14.92 -1.76 0.85
N ASN A 384 -13.60 -1.88 0.93
CA ASN A 384 -12.92 -3.17 0.79
C ASN A 384 -13.32 -4.14 1.90
N ALA A 385 -13.41 -3.66 3.14
CA ALA A 385 -13.81 -4.47 4.28
C ALA A 385 -15.29 -4.90 4.20
N GLN A 386 -16.18 -4.02 3.75
CA GLN A 386 -17.59 -4.37 3.47
C GLN A 386 -17.71 -5.40 2.34
N LYS A 387 -16.94 -5.23 1.25
CA LYS A 387 -16.93 -6.18 0.14
C LYS A 387 -16.35 -7.52 0.56
N LEU A 388 -15.31 -7.54 1.39
CA LEU A 388 -14.76 -8.76 1.97
C LEU A 388 -15.83 -9.49 2.81
N GLN A 389 -16.54 -8.78 3.70
CA GLN A 389 -17.62 -9.36 4.50
C GLN A 389 -18.72 -10.00 3.65
N TYR A 390 -19.06 -9.41 2.51
CA TYR A 390 -19.97 -10.03 1.55
C TYR A 390 -19.40 -11.32 0.95
N LEU A 391 -18.11 -11.36 0.61
CA LEU A 391 -17.47 -12.56 0.06
C LEU A 391 -17.43 -13.71 1.08
N ILE A 392 -17.20 -13.40 2.37
CA ILE A 392 -17.08 -14.37 3.46
C ILE A 392 -18.37 -14.55 4.29
N ALA A 393 -19.53 -14.10 3.78
CA ALA A 393 -20.79 -14.15 4.52
C ALA A 393 -21.28 -15.58 4.81
N GLU A 394 -20.91 -16.53 3.96
CA GLU A 394 -21.28 -17.94 4.07
C GLU A 394 -20.07 -18.79 4.47
N ASP A 395 -20.32 -19.89 5.18
CA ASP A 395 -19.26 -20.85 5.54
C ASP A 395 -18.98 -21.80 4.37
N TRP A 396 -18.06 -21.38 3.49
CA TRP A 396 -17.67 -22.14 2.31
C TRP A 396 -16.99 -23.48 2.62
N SER A 397 -16.44 -23.64 3.83
CA SER A 397 -15.81 -24.90 4.26
C SER A 397 -16.82 -26.04 4.40
N LYS A 398 -18.11 -25.71 4.56
CA LYS A 398 -19.23 -26.66 4.67
C LYS A 398 -20.23 -26.51 3.52
N SER A 399 -19.82 -25.88 2.41
CA SER A 399 -20.69 -25.70 1.25
C SER A 399 -21.01 -27.05 0.60
N HIS A 400 -22.24 -27.20 0.10
CA HIS A 400 -22.67 -28.41 -0.61
C HIS A 400 -21.85 -28.61 -1.90
N GLU A 401 -21.44 -27.51 -2.54
CA GLU A 401 -20.60 -27.50 -3.72
C GLU A 401 -19.22 -28.11 -3.44
N LEU A 402 -18.59 -27.78 -2.30
CA LEU A 402 -17.30 -28.34 -1.91
C LEU A 402 -17.41 -29.85 -1.65
N GLU A 403 -18.44 -30.26 -0.91
CA GLU A 403 -18.74 -31.67 -0.64
C GLU A 403 -18.92 -32.48 -1.94
N GLN A 404 -19.64 -31.92 -2.91
CA GLN A 404 -19.81 -32.54 -4.21
C GLN A 404 -18.47 -32.66 -4.96
N LEU A 405 -17.64 -31.61 -4.99
CA LEU A 405 -16.35 -31.62 -5.65
C LEU A 405 -15.39 -32.65 -5.04
N TYR A 406 -15.40 -32.81 -3.71
CA TYR A 406 -14.61 -33.84 -3.03
C TYR A 406 -15.10 -35.25 -3.34
N ALA A 407 -16.42 -35.47 -3.37
CA ALA A 407 -16.99 -36.78 -3.72
C ALA A 407 -16.73 -37.20 -5.19
N GLU A 408 -16.48 -36.23 -6.08
CA GLU A 408 -16.14 -36.46 -7.49
C GLU A 408 -14.66 -36.86 -7.69
N CYS A 409 -13.81 -36.71 -6.68
CA CYS A 409 -12.40 -37.11 -6.73
C CYS A 409 -12.22 -38.63 -6.58
N ARG A 410 -11.14 -39.19 -7.17
CA ARG A 410 -10.82 -40.62 -7.01
C ARG A 410 -10.58 -41.00 -5.55
N GLU A 411 -9.92 -40.10 -4.82
CA GLU A 411 -9.66 -40.18 -3.40
C GLU A 411 -10.14 -38.87 -2.77
N ASP A 412 -10.82 -38.95 -1.61
CA ASP A 412 -11.35 -37.77 -0.92
C ASP A 412 -10.20 -36.88 -0.42
N PRO A 413 -10.01 -35.66 -0.97
CA PRO A 413 -8.89 -34.80 -0.62
C PRO A 413 -9.14 -33.99 0.65
N ARG A 414 -10.30 -34.10 1.30
CA ARG A 414 -10.70 -33.27 2.44
C ARG A 414 -9.63 -33.16 3.52
N LEU A 415 -9.17 -34.30 4.05
CA LEU A 415 -8.19 -34.33 5.14
C LEU A 415 -6.85 -33.70 4.72
N PHE A 416 -6.45 -33.85 3.45
CA PHE A 416 -5.24 -33.24 2.91
C PHE A 416 -5.37 -31.71 2.87
N VAL A 417 -6.49 -31.20 2.36
CA VAL A 417 -6.75 -29.75 2.28
C VAL A 417 -6.89 -29.15 3.69
N GLU A 418 -7.67 -29.78 4.57
CA GLU A 418 -7.88 -29.31 5.95
C GLU A 418 -6.57 -29.28 6.75
N ASP A 419 -5.70 -30.29 6.62
CA ASP A 419 -4.39 -30.29 7.29
C ASP A 419 -3.50 -29.14 6.81
N LEU A 420 -3.44 -28.90 5.49
CA LEU A 420 -2.67 -27.80 4.93
C LEU A 420 -3.17 -26.44 5.42
N VAL A 421 -4.48 -26.21 5.35
CA VAL A 421 -5.12 -24.97 5.81
C VAL A 421 -4.81 -24.75 7.30
N ARG A 422 -4.97 -25.78 8.13
CA ARG A 422 -4.64 -25.74 9.56
C ARG A 422 -3.17 -25.38 9.79
N ARG A 423 -2.23 -26.04 9.11
CA ARG A 423 -0.78 -25.76 9.23
C ARG A 423 -0.43 -24.32 8.83
N MET A 424 -1.06 -23.78 7.79
CA MET A 424 -0.83 -22.40 7.36
C MET A 424 -1.41 -21.39 8.36
N GLY A 425 -2.59 -21.66 8.91
CA GLY A 425 -3.19 -20.87 9.98
C GLY A 425 -2.34 -20.83 11.26
N GLU A 426 -1.80 -21.98 11.68
CA GLU A 426 -0.87 -22.07 12.81
C GLU A 426 0.44 -21.31 12.55
N LYS A 427 1.00 -21.39 11.33
CA LYS A 427 2.17 -20.59 10.95
C LYS A 427 1.90 -19.09 11.09
N LEU A 428 0.74 -18.61 10.65
CA LEU A 428 0.32 -17.21 10.77
C LEU A 428 0.27 -16.77 12.24
N GLU A 429 -0.45 -17.51 13.08
CA GLU A 429 -0.60 -17.18 14.50
C GLU A 429 0.75 -17.20 15.23
N ASN A 430 1.56 -18.23 15.02
CA ASN A 430 2.89 -18.35 15.62
C ASN A 430 3.81 -17.20 15.19
N LYS A 431 3.80 -16.85 13.90
CA LYS A 431 4.64 -15.74 13.40
C LYS A 431 4.21 -14.41 13.99
N VAL A 432 2.92 -14.18 14.12
CA VAL A 432 2.36 -12.97 14.74
C VAL A 432 2.70 -12.91 16.24
N ALA A 433 2.68 -14.04 16.94
CA ALA A 433 3.09 -14.12 18.34
C ALA A 433 4.60 -13.85 18.51
N GLU A 434 5.46 -14.42 17.65
CA GLU A 434 6.90 -14.13 17.64
C GLU A 434 7.20 -12.63 17.44
N GLU A 435 6.42 -11.96 16.58
CA GLU A 435 6.59 -10.54 16.29
C GLU A 435 6.29 -9.64 17.51
N GLN A 436 5.46 -10.11 18.44
CA GLN A 436 5.11 -9.39 19.67
C GLN A 436 6.27 -9.34 20.67
N ASP A 437 7.13 -10.36 20.68
CA ASP A 437 8.21 -10.53 21.65
C ASP A 437 9.55 -9.94 21.16
N LEU A 438 9.59 -9.32 19.97
CA LEU A 438 10.81 -8.74 19.41
C LEU A 438 11.22 -7.47 20.18
N PRO A 439 12.41 -7.44 20.80
CA PRO A 439 12.86 -6.31 21.64
C PRO A 439 13.25 -5.06 20.85
N ASP A 440 13.42 -5.15 19.53
CA ASP A 440 13.84 -4.06 18.65
C ASP A 440 12.84 -3.87 17.49
N GLY A 441 12.02 -2.83 17.57
CA GLY A 441 11.56 -1.99 16.45
C GLY A 441 11.13 -2.61 15.11
N GLY A 442 10.78 -3.89 15.06
CA GLY A 442 10.25 -4.56 13.86
C GLY A 442 8.88 -4.00 13.46
N ILE A 443 8.44 -4.32 12.24
CA ILE A 443 7.08 -3.98 11.79
C ILE A 443 6.10 -4.81 12.65
N PHE A 444 5.57 -4.20 13.72
CA PHE A 444 4.58 -4.82 14.60
C PHE A 444 3.22 -4.15 14.42
N ASP A 445 2.40 -4.75 13.57
CA ASP A 445 1.02 -4.34 13.36
C ASP A 445 0.14 -4.84 14.50
N VAL A 446 0.08 -4.06 15.58
CA VAL A 446 -0.62 -4.43 16.81
C VAL A 446 -2.14 -4.59 16.62
N VAL A 447 -2.76 -3.89 15.65
CA VAL A 447 -4.20 -4.00 15.40
C VAL A 447 -4.49 -5.37 14.80
N PHE A 448 -3.80 -5.71 13.71
CA PHE A 448 -3.95 -7.01 13.07
C PHE A 448 -3.58 -8.13 14.04
N SER A 449 -2.46 -8.00 14.76
CA SER A 449 -1.98 -9.01 15.70
C SER A 449 -2.99 -9.31 16.81
N SER A 450 -3.66 -8.28 17.34
CA SER A 450 -4.69 -8.48 18.37
C SER A 450 -5.92 -9.23 17.88
N MET A 451 -6.13 -9.32 16.56
CA MET A 451 -7.29 -9.97 15.94
C MET A 451 -6.89 -11.17 15.07
N VAL A 452 -5.70 -11.75 15.28
CA VAL A 452 -5.12 -12.75 14.36
C VAL A 452 -5.99 -13.98 14.17
N GLU A 453 -6.65 -14.48 15.22
CA GLU A 453 -7.56 -15.63 15.13
C GLU A 453 -8.74 -15.36 14.19
N MET A 454 -9.31 -14.16 14.27
CA MET A 454 -10.39 -13.75 13.37
C MET A 454 -9.86 -13.55 11.95
N ARG A 455 -8.69 -12.92 11.78
CA ARG A 455 -8.06 -12.76 10.47
C ARG A 455 -7.79 -14.11 9.81
N ARG A 456 -7.31 -15.10 10.58
CA ARG A 456 -7.17 -16.47 10.12
C ARG A 456 -8.50 -17.04 9.63
N ALA A 457 -9.57 -16.94 10.42
CA ALA A 457 -10.89 -17.45 10.03
C ALA A 457 -11.41 -16.79 8.73
N GLU A 458 -11.19 -15.49 8.56
CA GLU A 458 -11.54 -14.79 7.31
C GLU A 458 -10.70 -15.31 6.13
N VAL A 459 -9.39 -15.59 6.32
CA VAL A 459 -8.52 -16.15 5.28
C VAL A 459 -8.99 -17.55 4.89
N GLU A 460 -9.28 -18.40 5.86
CA GLU A 460 -9.74 -19.78 5.62
C GLU A 460 -11.08 -19.79 4.86
N THR A 461 -12.02 -18.92 5.27
CA THR A 461 -13.32 -18.79 4.59
C THR A 461 -13.16 -18.33 3.13
N LEU A 462 -12.34 -17.30 2.90
CA LEU A 462 -12.04 -16.81 1.56
C LEU A 462 -11.31 -17.87 0.73
N PHE A 463 -10.39 -18.62 1.33
CA PHE A 463 -9.69 -19.73 0.68
C PHE A 463 -10.67 -20.78 0.15
N TYR A 464 -11.59 -21.28 0.99
CA TYR A 464 -12.55 -22.30 0.56
C TYR A 464 -13.48 -21.78 -0.54
N ARG A 465 -13.92 -20.53 -0.43
CA ARG A 465 -14.69 -19.88 -1.50
C ARG A 465 -13.94 -19.89 -2.82
N LEU A 466 -12.70 -19.39 -2.82
CA LEU A 466 -11.88 -19.32 -4.02
C LEU A 466 -11.57 -20.72 -4.58
N LEU A 467 -11.33 -21.70 -3.72
CA LEU A 467 -11.10 -23.10 -4.10
C LEU A 467 -12.29 -23.64 -4.88
N VAL A 468 -13.50 -23.55 -4.31
CA VAL A 468 -14.74 -24.00 -4.96
C VAL A 468 -14.93 -23.29 -6.30
N LYS A 469 -14.80 -21.96 -6.33
CA LYS A 469 -14.99 -21.17 -7.55
C LYS A 469 -13.98 -21.54 -8.65
N ILE A 470 -12.71 -21.74 -8.30
CA ILE A 470 -11.66 -22.14 -9.25
C ILE A 470 -11.95 -23.54 -9.81
N LEU A 471 -12.30 -24.51 -8.95
CA LEU A 471 -12.59 -25.88 -9.36
C LEU A 471 -13.83 -25.96 -10.25
N ILE A 472 -14.91 -25.23 -9.92
CA ILE A 472 -16.09 -25.13 -10.78
C ILE A 472 -15.74 -24.53 -12.14
N CYS A 473 -14.97 -23.43 -12.15
CA CYS A 473 -14.52 -22.79 -13.40
C CYS A 473 -13.68 -23.73 -14.28
N ASP A 474 -12.94 -24.66 -13.68
CA ASP A 474 -12.19 -25.67 -14.44
C ASP A 474 -13.09 -26.75 -15.02
N ARG A 475 -14.00 -27.27 -14.18
CA ARG A 475 -14.98 -28.29 -14.57
C ARG A 475 -15.82 -27.82 -15.77
N GLU A 476 -16.27 -26.57 -15.75
CA GLU A 476 -17.03 -25.96 -16.85
C GLU A 476 -16.23 -25.80 -18.15
N ARG A 477 -14.90 -25.75 -18.07
CA ARG A 477 -14.02 -25.68 -19.26
C ARG A 477 -13.71 -27.06 -19.83
N ASN A 478 -13.71 -28.09 -18.99
CA ASN A 478 -13.27 -29.45 -19.31
C ASN A 478 -14.42 -30.45 -19.44
N VAL A 479 -15.59 -30.01 -19.93
CA VAL A 479 -16.84 -30.80 -20.03
C VAL A 479 -16.71 -32.13 -20.83
N ASN A 480 -15.70 -32.23 -21.71
CA ASN A 480 -15.55 -33.35 -22.66
C ASN A 480 -14.49 -34.40 -22.26
N GLU A 481 -13.78 -34.21 -21.15
CA GLU A 481 -12.83 -35.17 -20.57
C GLU A 481 -13.33 -35.51 -19.17
N SER A 482 -13.16 -36.74 -18.68
CA SER A 482 -13.47 -37.04 -17.27
C SER A 482 -12.56 -36.16 -16.41
N ALA A 483 -13.10 -35.03 -15.94
CA ALA A 483 -12.37 -33.98 -15.22
C ALA A 483 -12.02 -34.48 -13.83
N ASP A 484 -11.05 -35.38 -13.76
CA ASP A 484 -10.50 -35.86 -12.53
C ASP A 484 -9.63 -34.76 -11.92
N MET A 485 -10.22 -34.01 -10.99
CA MET A 485 -9.59 -32.89 -10.30
C MET A 485 -8.63 -33.34 -9.19
N THR A 486 -8.53 -34.65 -8.93
CA THR A 486 -7.66 -35.22 -7.89
C THR A 486 -6.20 -34.75 -8.05
N GLU A 487 -5.64 -34.79 -9.27
CA GLU A 487 -4.25 -34.38 -9.49
C GLU A 487 -3.98 -32.90 -9.20
N VAL A 488 -4.99 -32.03 -9.29
CA VAL A 488 -4.84 -30.60 -9.01
C VAL A 488 -4.99 -30.31 -7.52
N ILE A 489 -6.01 -30.90 -6.88
CA ILE A 489 -6.32 -30.64 -5.46
C ILE A 489 -5.21 -31.18 -4.55
N TYR A 490 -4.61 -32.33 -4.87
CA TYR A 490 -3.52 -32.91 -4.09
C TYR A 490 -2.16 -32.19 -4.26
N LYS A 491 -2.08 -31.12 -5.06
CA LYS A 491 -0.85 -30.31 -5.16
C LYS A 491 -0.76 -29.31 -4.02
N GLU A 492 0.15 -29.55 -3.08
CA GLU A 492 0.41 -28.67 -1.94
C GLU A 492 0.70 -27.23 -2.39
N GLU A 493 1.49 -27.06 -3.45
CA GLU A 493 1.85 -25.74 -3.97
C GLU A 493 0.65 -24.93 -4.48
N PHE A 494 -0.37 -25.60 -5.04
CA PHE A 494 -1.62 -24.96 -5.46
C PHE A 494 -2.42 -24.47 -4.25
N ILE A 495 -2.61 -25.34 -3.24
CA ILE A 495 -3.34 -25.02 -2.00
C ILE A 495 -2.64 -23.89 -1.23
N VAL A 496 -1.31 -23.98 -1.07
CA VAL A 496 -0.51 -22.96 -0.38
C VAL A 496 -0.52 -21.63 -1.12
N SER A 497 -0.42 -21.64 -2.46
CA SER A 497 -0.52 -20.41 -3.27
C SER A 497 -1.89 -19.75 -3.14
N LEU A 498 -2.96 -20.56 -3.17
CA LEU A 498 -4.33 -20.05 -3.04
C LEU A 498 -4.59 -19.44 -1.67
N TRP A 499 -4.12 -20.09 -0.61
CA TRP A 499 -4.22 -19.57 0.75
C TRP A 499 -3.37 -18.29 0.92
N ALA A 500 -2.16 -18.22 0.36
CA ALA A 500 -1.36 -16.99 0.31
C ALA A 500 -2.10 -15.84 -0.40
N ALA A 501 -2.84 -16.13 -1.47
CA ALA A 501 -3.60 -15.11 -2.19
C ALA A 501 -4.77 -14.60 -1.34
N ALA A 502 -5.48 -15.48 -0.64
CA ALA A 502 -6.49 -15.11 0.33
C ALA A 502 -5.91 -14.24 1.46
N LEU A 503 -4.78 -14.65 2.05
CA LEU A 503 -4.08 -13.87 3.07
C LEU A 503 -3.65 -12.49 2.55
N GLN A 504 -3.11 -12.41 1.32
CA GLN A 504 -2.69 -11.14 0.73
C GLN A 504 -3.88 -10.18 0.52
N VAL A 505 -5.06 -10.70 0.15
CA VAL A 505 -6.29 -9.91 0.05
C VAL A 505 -6.72 -9.37 1.42
N ILE A 506 -6.62 -10.18 2.48
CA ILE A 506 -6.96 -9.76 3.85
C ILE A 506 -5.98 -8.72 4.38
N LEU A 507 -4.67 -8.94 4.22
CA LEU A 507 -3.64 -7.97 4.61
C LEU A 507 -3.88 -6.61 3.93
N TYR A 508 -4.19 -6.62 2.64
CA TYR A 508 -4.53 -5.40 1.90
C TYR A 508 -5.83 -4.75 2.38
N THR A 509 -6.87 -5.54 2.63
CA THR A 509 -8.21 -5.06 3.01
C THR A 509 -8.18 -4.31 4.33
N TYR A 510 -7.33 -4.74 5.27
CA TYR A 510 -7.19 -4.14 6.59
C TYR A 510 -5.94 -3.28 6.73
N GLU A 511 -5.38 -2.82 5.61
CA GLU A 511 -4.22 -1.92 5.53
C GLU A 511 -3.06 -2.34 6.46
N SER A 512 -2.80 -3.66 6.53
CA SER A 512 -1.77 -4.19 7.42
C SER A 512 -0.39 -3.67 7.03
N GLN A 513 0.47 -3.45 8.03
CA GLN A 513 1.85 -3.03 7.78
C GLN A 513 2.72 -4.15 7.16
N ARG A 514 2.19 -5.37 7.10
CA ARG A 514 2.84 -6.53 6.50
C ARG A 514 2.70 -6.48 4.98
N ASP A 515 3.58 -5.71 4.36
CA ASP A 515 3.66 -5.61 2.91
C ASP A 515 4.13 -6.92 2.25
N PHE A 516 3.65 -7.18 1.04
CA PHE A 516 4.21 -8.22 0.19
C PHE A 516 5.73 -7.99 0.00
N PRO A 517 6.60 -9.02 0.14
CA PRO A 517 6.32 -10.46 0.07
C PRO A 517 6.15 -11.18 1.41
N TRP A 518 5.70 -10.50 2.47
CA TRP A 518 5.58 -11.09 3.81
C TRP A 518 4.76 -12.40 3.82
N CYS A 519 3.61 -12.44 3.14
CA CYS A 519 2.73 -13.61 3.14
C CYS A 519 3.36 -14.85 2.50
N ILE A 520 4.11 -14.70 1.40
CA ILE A 520 4.77 -15.84 0.75
C ILE A 520 6.05 -16.24 1.50
N THR A 521 6.70 -15.30 2.19
CA THR A 521 7.85 -15.58 3.06
C THR A 521 7.41 -16.42 4.26
N LEU A 522 6.28 -16.06 4.89
CA LEU A 522 5.65 -16.82 5.97
C LEU A 522 5.42 -18.29 5.58
N LEU A 523 4.91 -18.51 4.37
CA LEU A 523 4.57 -19.85 3.89
C LEU A 523 5.75 -20.60 3.27
N GLN A 524 6.91 -19.95 3.12
CA GLN A 524 8.07 -20.48 2.38
C GLN A 524 7.72 -20.83 0.92
N LEU A 525 6.86 -20.02 0.31
CA LEU A 525 6.40 -20.19 -1.06
C LEU A 525 7.28 -19.40 -2.03
N ALA A 526 7.75 -20.05 -3.09
CA ALA A 526 8.54 -19.37 -4.11
C ALA A 526 7.68 -18.35 -4.89
N PRO A 527 8.19 -17.14 -5.19
CA PRO A 527 7.45 -16.13 -5.95
C PRO A 527 6.95 -16.65 -7.32
N VAL A 528 7.77 -17.44 -8.01
CA VAL A 528 7.45 -18.03 -9.32
C VAL A 528 6.35 -19.11 -9.26
N SER A 529 6.07 -19.63 -8.07
CA SER A 529 4.94 -20.50 -7.81
C SER A 529 3.68 -19.68 -7.57
N PHE A 530 3.80 -18.67 -6.71
CA PHE A 530 2.69 -17.84 -6.27
C PHE A 530 2.01 -17.07 -7.43
N TYR A 531 2.76 -16.44 -8.33
CA TYR A 531 2.14 -15.57 -9.34
C TYR A 531 1.13 -16.31 -10.24
N LYS A 532 1.30 -17.63 -10.40
CA LYS A 532 0.42 -18.49 -11.21
C LYS A 532 -1.02 -18.49 -10.69
N ILE A 533 -1.22 -18.37 -9.36
CA ILE A 533 -2.55 -18.43 -8.76
C ILE A 533 -3.35 -17.13 -8.94
N ILE A 534 -2.66 -16.00 -9.14
CA ILE A 534 -3.27 -14.66 -9.15
C ILE A 534 -4.30 -14.55 -10.27
N GLU A 535 -3.93 -15.00 -11.47
CA GLU A 535 -4.81 -15.00 -12.64
C GLU A 535 -6.04 -15.89 -12.43
N LEU A 536 -5.88 -17.02 -11.76
CA LEU A 536 -6.98 -17.94 -11.46
C LEU A 536 -7.96 -17.34 -10.44
N VAL A 537 -7.45 -16.71 -9.38
CA VAL A 537 -8.25 -16.04 -8.36
C VAL A 537 -9.09 -14.91 -8.97
N ILE A 538 -8.46 -14.01 -9.74
CA ILE A 538 -9.15 -12.86 -10.35
C ILE A 538 -10.25 -13.33 -11.32
N ARG A 539 -10.03 -14.43 -12.04
CA ARG A 539 -11.02 -15.00 -12.97
C ARG A 539 -12.17 -15.70 -12.28
N ALA A 540 -11.87 -16.44 -11.22
CA ALA A 540 -12.85 -17.27 -10.53
C ALA A 540 -13.79 -16.44 -9.65
N GLU A 541 -13.33 -15.29 -9.15
CA GLU A 541 -14.10 -14.42 -8.27
C GLU A 541 -14.27 -13.00 -8.85
N PRO A 542 -15.27 -12.77 -9.73
CA PRO A 542 -15.54 -11.46 -10.31
C PRO A 542 -16.07 -10.45 -9.28
N ASP A 543 -16.52 -10.91 -8.11
CA ASP A 543 -16.94 -10.03 -7.01
C ASP A 543 -15.75 -9.46 -6.22
N LEU A 544 -14.50 -9.74 -6.55
CA LEU A 544 -13.40 -8.99 -5.92
C LEU A 544 -13.54 -7.49 -6.20
N SER A 545 -13.26 -6.66 -5.19
CA SER A 545 -13.24 -5.21 -5.40
C SER A 545 -12.11 -4.82 -6.35
N ARG A 546 -12.27 -3.71 -7.07
CA ARG A 546 -11.20 -3.15 -7.91
C ARG A 546 -9.89 -2.95 -7.15
N GLY A 547 -9.96 -2.56 -5.87
CA GLY A 547 -8.80 -2.41 -5.00
C GLY A 547 -8.08 -3.73 -4.76
N MET A 548 -8.82 -4.80 -4.45
CA MET A 548 -8.28 -6.13 -4.22
C MET A 548 -7.63 -6.71 -5.49
N VAL A 549 -8.28 -6.57 -6.65
CA VAL A 549 -7.72 -7.02 -7.93
C VAL A 549 -6.41 -6.27 -8.26
N LYS A 550 -6.38 -4.96 -8.03
CA LYS A 550 -5.18 -4.14 -8.24
C LYS A 550 -4.06 -4.51 -7.28
N CYS A 551 -4.37 -4.83 -6.02
CA CYS A 551 -3.39 -5.35 -5.07
C CYS A 551 -2.72 -6.62 -5.62
N LEU A 552 -3.52 -7.59 -6.06
CA LEU A 552 -3.02 -8.84 -6.63
C LEU A 552 -2.19 -8.60 -7.90
N ASN A 553 -2.62 -7.71 -8.80
CA ASN A 553 -1.84 -7.36 -9.99
C ASN A 553 -0.51 -6.68 -9.65
N LYS A 554 -0.49 -5.77 -8.66
CA LYS A 554 0.74 -5.12 -8.18
C LYS A 554 1.72 -6.15 -7.60
N VAL A 555 1.20 -7.13 -6.89
CA VAL A 555 1.98 -8.26 -6.38
C VAL A 555 2.50 -9.15 -7.52
N GLU A 556 1.70 -9.42 -8.54
CA GLU A 556 2.15 -10.13 -9.76
C GLU A 556 3.31 -9.37 -10.43
N GLU A 557 3.18 -8.06 -10.62
CA GLU A 557 4.25 -7.21 -11.16
C GLU A 557 5.52 -7.26 -10.32
N ARG A 558 5.41 -7.21 -8.97
CA ARG A 558 6.56 -7.35 -8.05
C ARG A 558 7.29 -8.68 -8.24
N VAL A 559 6.56 -9.76 -8.50
CA VAL A 559 7.17 -11.06 -8.83
C VAL A 559 7.91 -10.99 -10.15
N LEU A 560 7.26 -10.47 -11.20
CA LEU A 560 7.82 -10.41 -12.55
C LEU A 560 9.01 -9.45 -12.68
N GLU A 561 9.06 -8.38 -11.89
CA GLU A 561 10.10 -7.35 -12.00
C GLU A 561 11.33 -7.62 -11.12
N GLU A 562 11.17 -8.33 -9.99
CA GLU A 562 12.24 -8.46 -8.99
C GLU A 562 12.28 -9.85 -8.35
N LEU A 563 11.20 -10.31 -7.73
CA LEU A 563 11.29 -11.46 -6.81
C LEU A 563 11.52 -12.80 -7.52
N ALA A 564 11.10 -12.94 -8.77
CA ALA A 564 11.41 -14.13 -9.56
C ALA A 564 12.91 -14.24 -9.92
N TRP A 565 13.65 -13.12 -9.85
CA TRP A 565 15.05 -13.02 -10.28
C TRP A 565 16.06 -13.12 -9.13
N VAL A 566 15.62 -13.35 -7.89
CA VAL A 566 16.54 -13.59 -6.77
C VAL A 566 17.38 -14.85 -7.02
N PHE A 567 18.62 -14.89 -6.52
CA PHE A 567 19.55 -16.00 -6.78
C PHE A 567 19.04 -17.37 -6.31
N THR A 568 18.17 -17.39 -5.30
CA THR A 568 17.56 -18.61 -4.75
C THR A 568 16.29 -19.04 -5.48
N SER A 569 15.89 -18.34 -6.54
CA SER A 569 14.65 -18.62 -7.26
C SER A 569 14.69 -19.97 -8.00
N PRO A 570 13.63 -20.80 -7.93
CA PRO A 570 13.52 -22.01 -8.73
C PRO A 570 13.57 -21.76 -10.25
N LEU A 571 13.30 -20.53 -10.69
CA LEU A 571 13.39 -20.12 -12.10
C LEU A 571 14.74 -20.50 -12.74
N TRP A 572 15.83 -20.31 -12.00
CA TRP A 572 17.17 -20.60 -12.51
C TRP A 572 17.36 -22.08 -12.80
N THR A 573 16.84 -22.95 -11.93
CA THR A 573 16.87 -24.40 -12.13
C THR A 573 16.04 -24.81 -13.34
N THR A 574 14.84 -24.24 -13.50
CA THR A 574 13.99 -24.46 -14.67
C THR A 574 14.68 -24.04 -15.96
N LEU A 575 15.29 -22.86 -15.98
CA LEU A 575 16.01 -22.35 -17.15
C LEU A 575 17.24 -23.20 -17.49
N LEU A 576 17.98 -23.69 -16.49
CA LEU A 576 19.13 -24.57 -16.69
C LEU A 576 18.75 -25.92 -17.29
N ARG A 577 17.56 -26.45 -16.98
CA ARG A 577 17.07 -27.72 -17.53
C ARG A 577 16.56 -27.60 -18.96
N ARG A 578 16.18 -26.40 -19.40
CA ARG A 578 15.66 -26.14 -20.74
C ARG A 578 16.78 -26.04 -21.77
N ALA A 579 16.75 -26.92 -22.78
CA ALA A 579 17.72 -26.91 -23.87
C ALA A 579 17.61 -25.67 -24.78
N ASP A 580 16.43 -25.04 -24.83
CA ASP A 580 16.12 -23.85 -25.62
C ASP A 580 16.33 -22.53 -24.86
N GLY A 581 16.68 -22.60 -23.58
CA GLY A 581 16.90 -21.44 -22.71
C GLY A 581 15.64 -20.57 -22.56
N VAL A 582 15.84 -19.24 -22.54
CA VAL A 582 14.76 -18.27 -22.43
C VAL A 582 14.03 -18.14 -23.78
N PRO A 583 12.69 -18.31 -23.83
CA PRO A 583 11.93 -18.17 -25.07
C PRO A 583 11.94 -16.71 -25.56
N SER A 584 11.91 -16.55 -26.88
CA SER A 584 11.84 -15.22 -27.53
C SER A 584 10.43 -14.65 -27.42
N TRP A 585 10.33 -13.34 -27.59
CA TRP A 585 9.04 -12.64 -27.66
C TRP A 585 8.12 -13.25 -28.72
N GLN A 586 8.67 -13.60 -29.89
CA GLN A 586 7.90 -14.21 -30.98
C GLN A 586 7.35 -15.59 -30.59
N GLN A 587 8.17 -16.44 -29.95
CA GLN A 587 7.74 -17.76 -29.49
C GLN A 587 6.61 -17.68 -28.47
N VAL A 588 6.70 -16.76 -27.51
CA VAL A 588 5.65 -16.60 -26.49
C VAL A 588 4.39 -15.89 -27.02
N SER A 589 4.50 -15.13 -28.10
CA SER A 589 3.38 -14.39 -28.72
C SER A 589 2.58 -15.24 -29.72
N LEU A 590 3.26 -16.11 -30.48
CA LEU A 590 2.63 -16.98 -31.49
C LEU A 590 1.70 -18.03 -30.86
N ALA A 591 1.96 -18.42 -29.61
CA ALA A 591 1.07 -19.26 -28.79
C ALA A 591 -0.35 -18.67 -28.62
N ASN A 592 -0.57 -17.39 -28.98
CA ASN A 592 -1.85 -16.70 -28.85
C ASN A 592 -2.69 -16.69 -30.16
N SER A 593 -2.12 -17.07 -31.31
CA SER A 593 -2.76 -16.89 -32.62
C SER A 593 -3.93 -17.85 -32.92
N ASN A 594 -4.14 -18.89 -32.11
CA ASN A 594 -5.25 -19.84 -32.23
C ASN A 594 -6.44 -19.58 -31.28
N GLU A 595 -6.44 -18.52 -30.44
CA GLU A 595 -7.46 -18.28 -29.39
C GLU A 595 -8.33 -17.01 -29.58
N THR A 596 -8.78 -16.63 -30.79
CA THR A 596 -9.66 -15.44 -30.93
C THR A 596 -11.14 -15.79 -31.04
N TYR A 597 -11.89 -15.64 -29.93
CA TYR A 597 -13.36 -15.60 -29.90
C TYR A 597 -13.87 -14.15 -29.98
N SER A 598 -15.02 -14.00 -30.64
CA SER A 598 -15.68 -12.76 -31.07
C SER A 598 -16.18 -11.85 -29.93
N ALA A 599 -15.90 -10.54 -30.00
CA ALA A 599 -16.67 -9.47 -29.37
C ALA A 599 -16.50 -8.13 -30.15
N PRO A 600 -17.49 -7.22 -30.13
CA PRO A 600 -17.72 -6.24 -31.19
C PRO A 600 -16.78 -5.03 -31.14
N ALA A 601 -16.35 -4.60 -32.32
CA ALA A 601 -15.49 -3.44 -32.53
C ALA A 601 -16.09 -2.16 -31.93
N ARG A 602 -15.45 -1.64 -30.88
CA ARG A 602 -15.43 -0.20 -30.58
C ARG A 602 -13.99 0.28 -30.64
N THR A 603 -13.84 1.34 -31.42
CA THR A 603 -12.61 1.96 -31.94
C THR A 603 -11.62 2.38 -30.86
N LEU A 604 -10.60 1.54 -30.63
CA LEU A 604 -9.24 2.00 -30.35
C LEU A 604 -8.45 1.94 -31.66
N SER A 605 -7.79 3.04 -32.01
CA SER A 605 -6.97 3.20 -33.21
C SER A 605 -5.93 2.08 -33.33
N SER A 606 -6.25 1.11 -34.20
CA SER A 606 -5.44 -0.04 -34.62
C SER A 606 -4.23 0.37 -35.49
N SER A 607 -3.42 1.32 -35.06
CA SER A 607 -2.27 1.82 -35.86
C SER A 607 -0.91 1.73 -35.17
N ALA A 608 -0.83 1.29 -33.91
CA ALA A 608 0.44 1.21 -33.18
C ALA A 608 1.10 -0.18 -33.23
N PHE A 609 0.34 -1.29 -33.24
CA PHE A 609 0.94 -2.64 -33.20
C PHE A 609 1.21 -3.25 -34.59
N SER A 610 0.54 -2.77 -35.65
CA SER A 610 0.74 -3.25 -37.03
C SER A 610 1.95 -2.66 -37.76
N ARG A 611 2.66 -1.69 -37.17
CA ARG A 611 3.79 -1.01 -37.81
C ARG A 611 5.17 -1.62 -37.50
N TYR A 612 5.26 -2.52 -36.53
CA TYR A 612 6.56 -3.06 -36.08
C TYR A 612 6.83 -4.51 -36.53
N THR A 613 5.93 -5.11 -37.31
CA THR A 613 6.12 -6.43 -37.91
C THR A 613 5.56 -6.49 -39.34
N GLN A 614 6.36 -6.11 -40.33
CA GLN A 614 6.08 -6.43 -41.74
C GLN A 614 7.27 -7.15 -42.39
N SER A 615 7.08 -8.45 -42.69
CA SER A 615 7.35 -9.04 -44.02
C SER A 615 6.74 -10.46 -44.11
N PRO A 616 6.48 -11.02 -45.31
CA PRO A 616 5.13 -11.34 -45.76
C PRO A 616 4.87 -12.85 -45.91
N MET A 617 3.66 -13.30 -45.57
CA MET A 617 2.79 -14.18 -46.40
C MET A 617 1.60 -14.72 -45.55
N LYS A 618 0.39 -14.53 -46.07
CA LYS A 618 -0.81 -15.32 -45.75
C LYS A 618 -0.80 -16.57 -46.64
N PRO A 619 -1.34 -17.74 -46.20
CA PRO A 619 -2.79 -18.02 -46.29
C PRO A 619 -3.32 -18.82 -45.06
N GLY A 620 -4.52 -18.61 -44.55
CA GLY A 620 -5.79 -19.14 -45.06
C GLY A 620 -6.51 -19.85 -43.90
N PHE A 621 -7.70 -19.37 -43.52
CA PHE A 621 -8.39 -19.72 -42.26
C PHE A 621 -9.29 -20.95 -42.44
N VAL A 622 -9.15 -21.96 -41.57
CA VAL A 622 -10.17 -22.98 -41.28
C VAL A 622 -10.33 -23.05 -39.75
N THR A 623 -11.57 -22.98 -39.29
CA THR A 623 -12.01 -22.84 -37.89
C THR A 623 -11.96 -24.15 -37.10
N VAL A 624 -11.26 -24.19 -35.96
CA VAL A 624 -11.47 -25.15 -34.84
C VAL A 624 -11.15 -24.46 -33.50
N GLY A 625 -12.01 -24.63 -32.49
CA GLY A 625 -11.90 -24.01 -31.15
C GLY A 625 -10.92 -24.72 -30.21
N GLY A 626 -10.11 -23.94 -29.47
CA GLY A 626 -9.09 -24.43 -28.54
C GLY A 626 -9.53 -24.46 -27.07
N LYS A 627 -9.22 -25.58 -26.39
CA LYS A 627 -9.42 -25.92 -24.98
C LYS A 627 -8.16 -25.57 -24.15
N ARG A 628 -8.28 -25.25 -22.86
CA ARG A 628 -7.15 -25.23 -21.90
C ARG A 628 -7.57 -25.92 -20.58
N ARG A 629 -6.75 -26.90 -20.16
CA ARG A 629 -6.87 -27.72 -18.95
C ARG A 629 -6.06 -27.09 -17.80
N LEU A 630 -6.50 -27.23 -16.54
CA LEU A 630 -5.72 -26.83 -15.36
C LEU A 630 -4.53 -27.79 -15.17
N GLU A 631 -3.35 -27.35 -15.59
CA GLU A 631 -2.09 -28.08 -15.39
C GLU A 631 -1.13 -27.22 -14.57
N TYR A 632 -0.84 -27.67 -13.35
CA TYR A 632 0.18 -27.10 -12.48
C TYR A 632 1.48 -27.88 -12.74
N ASP A 633 2.20 -27.55 -13.80
CA ASP A 633 3.34 -28.35 -14.26
C ASP A 633 4.58 -28.18 -13.37
N ASP A 634 5.15 -29.31 -12.98
CA ASP A 634 6.57 -29.47 -12.63
C ASP A 634 7.34 -29.94 -13.87
N ASP A 635 8.46 -29.28 -14.18
CA ASP A 635 9.37 -29.69 -15.25
C ASP A 635 10.16 -30.96 -14.86
N GLU A 636 9.50 -32.12 -14.84
CA GLU A 636 10.15 -33.44 -14.84
C GLU A 636 10.08 -34.08 -16.24
N ILE A 637 11.11 -33.81 -17.06
CA ILE A 637 11.32 -34.57 -18.30
C ILE A 637 12.10 -35.84 -17.97
N VAL A 638 11.43 -37.00 -18.07
CA VAL A 638 12.05 -38.33 -18.02
C VAL A 638 13.07 -38.46 -19.16
N MET A 639 14.33 -38.78 -18.83
CA MET A 639 15.40 -38.97 -19.82
C MET A 639 15.12 -40.19 -20.73
N GLY A 640 14.73 -39.90 -21.97
CA GLY A 640 14.73 -40.84 -23.09
C GLY A 640 15.74 -40.43 -24.16
N THR A 641 16.53 -41.38 -24.65
CA THR A 641 17.58 -41.18 -25.66
C THR A 641 17.05 -40.60 -27.00
N PRO A 642 17.85 -39.80 -27.73
CA PRO A 642 17.34 -39.04 -28.86
C PRO A 642 17.20 -39.93 -30.10
N LYS A 643 15.95 -40.18 -30.52
CA LYS A 643 15.63 -40.58 -31.91
C LYS A 643 14.84 -39.46 -32.57
N ARG A 644 15.38 -38.93 -33.67
CA ARG A 644 14.70 -38.03 -34.62
C ARG A 644 13.33 -38.60 -34.99
N MET A 645 12.24 -37.95 -34.60
CA MET A 645 10.89 -38.20 -35.14
C MET A 645 10.11 -36.89 -35.25
N ALA A 646 9.21 -36.87 -36.23
CA ALA A 646 8.41 -35.72 -36.66
C ALA A 646 7.57 -35.10 -35.52
N LEU A 647 7.30 -33.79 -35.65
CA LEU A 647 6.58 -32.98 -34.68
C LEU A 647 5.11 -33.43 -34.58
N ASP A 648 4.77 -34.15 -33.51
CA ASP A 648 3.38 -34.48 -33.16
C ASP A 648 2.68 -33.24 -32.58
N GLN A 649 1.40 -33.03 -32.92
CA GLN A 649 0.58 -31.90 -32.41
C GLN A 649 0.52 -31.82 -30.87
N ASN A 650 0.73 -32.95 -30.17
CA ASN A 650 0.82 -32.99 -28.71
C ASN A 650 2.08 -32.30 -28.16
N THR A 651 3.22 -32.42 -28.85
CA THR A 651 4.49 -31.81 -28.41
C THR A 651 4.50 -30.30 -28.59
N GLU A 652 3.82 -29.80 -29.63
CA GLU A 652 3.62 -28.37 -29.87
C GLU A 652 2.70 -27.72 -28.81
N TRP A 653 1.68 -28.47 -28.34
CA TRP A 653 0.74 -28.01 -27.30
C TRP A 653 1.39 -27.91 -25.92
N HIS A 654 2.18 -28.92 -25.50
CA HIS A 654 2.94 -28.88 -24.25
C HIS A 654 4.01 -27.77 -24.24
N PHE A 655 4.60 -27.45 -25.40
CA PHE A 655 5.52 -26.32 -25.52
C PHE A 655 4.82 -24.96 -25.32
N GLN A 656 3.60 -24.80 -25.85
CA GLN A 656 2.83 -23.55 -25.79
C GLN A 656 2.24 -23.24 -24.40
N ASN A 657 2.05 -24.26 -23.56
CA ASN A 657 1.45 -24.14 -22.23
C ASN A 657 2.43 -24.29 -21.05
N SER A 658 3.72 -24.48 -21.32
CA SER A 658 4.74 -24.56 -20.26
C SER A 658 4.73 -23.30 -19.39
N SER A 659 4.78 -23.49 -18.06
CA SER A 659 4.79 -22.42 -17.06
C SER A 659 5.88 -21.36 -17.31
N THR A 660 7.01 -21.76 -17.91
CA THR A 660 8.10 -20.87 -18.33
C THR A 660 7.69 -19.94 -19.48
N VAL A 661 6.98 -20.46 -20.48
CA VAL A 661 6.49 -19.66 -21.63
C VAL A 661 5.49 -18.62 -21.15
N VAL A 662 4.60 -18.98 -20.24
CA VAL A 662 3.65 -18.05 -19.61
C VAL A 662 4.37 -16.97 -18.79
N PHE A 663 5.39 -17.36 -18.01
CA PHE A 663 6.20 -16.43 -17.24
C PHE A 663 6.87 -15.38 -18.14
N PHE A 664 7.64 -15.80 -19.14
CA PHE A 664 8.35 -14.87 -20.02
C PHE A 664 7.40 -14.04 -20.87
N ARG A 665 6.22 -14.57 -21.26
CA ARG A 665 5.18 -13.77 -21.90
C ARG A 665 4.77 -12.57 -21.05
N LYS A 666 4.56 -12.79 -19.74
CA LYS A 666 4.22 -11.71 -18.80
C LYS A 666 5.40 -10.76 -18.57
N VAL A 667 6.64 -11.25 -18.49
CA VAL A 667 7.85 -10.41 -18.38
C VAL A 667 8.01 -9.49 -19.58
N TYR A 668 7.97 -10.02 -20.81
CA TYR A 668 8.09 -9.21 -22.01
C TYR A 668 6.95 -8.19 -22.12
N TYR A 669 5.73 -8.61 -21.79
CA TYR A 669 4.59 -7.70 -21.79
C TYR A 669 4.76 -6.54 -20.79
N LEU A 670 5.19 -6.83 -19.56
CA LEU A 670 5.47 -5.81 -18.55
C LEU A 670 6.57 -4.84 -19.00
N ALA A 671 7.66 -5.37 -19.55
CA ALA A 671 8.75 -4.56 -20.09
C ALA A 671 8.29 -3.67 -21.25
N ALA A 672 7.43 -4.19 -22.14
CA ALA A 672 6.91 -3.45 -23.29
C ALA A 672 6.06 -2.24 -22.86
N ILE A 673 5.19 -2.38 -21.84
CA ILE A 673 4.43 -1.25 -21.30
C ILE A 673 5.39 -0.18 -20.77
N ARG A 674 6.33 -0.57 -19.90
CA ARG A 674 7.24 0.36 -19.23
C ARG A 674 8.15 1.08 -20.21
N LEU A 675 8.68 0.36 -21.19
CA LEU A 675 9.46 0.93 -22.28
C LEU A 675 8.64 1.91 -23.12
N THR A 676 7.40 1.56 -23.47
CA THR A 676 6.53 2.45 -24.28
C THR A 676 6.26 3.77 -23.59
N ASP A 677 5.91 3.76 -22.30
CA ASP A 677 5.70 4.99 -21.53
C ASP A 677 6.99 5.83 -21.43
N LEU A 678 8.15 5.21 -21.21
CA LEU A 678 9.44 5.93 -21.22
C LEU A 678 9.77 6.50 -22.61
N PHE A 679 9.52 5.74 -23.68
CA PHE A 679 9.77 6.19 -25.05
C PHE A 679 8.94 7.42 -25.41
N ASP A 680 7.70 7.47 -24.95
CA ASP A 680 6.80 8.58 -25.21
C ASP A 680 7.18 9.83 -24.38
N ARG A 681 7.58 9.65 -23.12
CA ARG A 681 8.04 10.75 -22.25
C ARG A 681 9.37 11.35 -22.70
N ILE A 682 10.35 10.50 -23.02
CA ILE A 682 11.70 10.89 -23.47
C ILE A 682 11.70 11.30 -24.95
N ARG A 683 10.63 10.98 -25.70
CA ARG A 683 10.47 11.25 -27.14
C ARG A 683 11.52 10.55 -28.02
N ILE A 684 11.73 9.26 -27.76
CA ILE A 684 12.63 8.40 -28.55
C ILE A 684 11.99 8.08 -29.91
N ASP A 685 12.75 8.12 -31.00
CA ASP A 685 12.28 7.81 -32.36
C ASP A 685 12.13 6.30 -32.61
N ASP A 686 11.29 5.92 -33.58
CA ASP A 686 10.92 4.53 -33.85
C ASP A 686 12.11 3.59 -34.09
N LYS A 687 13.18 4.08 -34.74
CA LYS A 687 14.38 3.29 -35.00
C LYS A 687 15.12 2.97 -33.71
N CYS A 688 15.27 3.95 -32.81
CA CYS A 688 15.87 3.74 -31.51
C CYS A 688 14.98 2.87 -30.60
N ARG A 689 13.66 3.04 -30.65
CA ARG A 689 12.71 2.17 -29.91
C ARG A 689 12.91 0.69 -30.25
N GLN A 690 12.98 0.35 -31.54
CA GLN A 690 13.22 -1.02 -32.00
C GLN A 690 14.58 -1.54 -31.50
N ARG A 691 15.65 -0.75 -31.64
CA ARG A 691 16.99 -1.12 -31.15
C ARG A 691 17.03 -1.37 -29.65
N ILE A 692 16.33 -0.57 -28.85
CA ILE A 692 16.22 -0.74 -27.39
C ILE A 692 15.51 -2.05 -27.07
N TRP A 693 14.38 -2.34 -27.72
CA TRP A 693 13.66 -3.60 -27.53
C TRP A 693 14.52 -4.81 -27.89
N THR A 694 15.18 -4.78 -29.06
CA THR A 694 16.04 -5.88 -29.51
C THR A 694 17.21 -6.10 -28.54
N LEU A 695 17.84 -5.03 -28.03
CA LEU A 695 18.91 -5.14 -27.04
C LEU A 695 18.41 -5.77 -25.73
N PHE A 696 17.25 -5.33 -25.25
CA PHE A 696 16.64 -5.85 -24.04
C PHE A 696 16.28 -7.34 -24.17
N GLU A 697 15.63 -7.74 -25.26
CA GLU A 697 15.30 -9.14 -25.54
C GLU A 697 16.57 -10.01 -25.71
N HIS A 698 17.60 -9.48 -26.38
CA HIS A 698 18.88 -10.17 -26.52
C HIS A 698 19.49 -10.47 -25.14
N ILE A 699 19.56 -9.47 -24.27
CA ILE A 699 20.11 -9.62 -22.90
C ILE A 699 19.32 -10.66 -22.10
N LEU A 700 17.99 -10.62 -22.15
CA LEU A 700 17.16 -11.62 -21.48
C LEU A 700 17.40 -13.04 -21.99
N ARG A 701 17.80 -13.21 -23.25
CA ARG A 701 17.99 -14.53 -23.87
C ARG A 701 19.41 -15.08 -23.73
N THR A 702 20.42 -14.24 -23.96
CA THR A 702 21.82 -14.68 -24.01
C THR A 702 22.49 -14.60 -22.64
N ASP A 703 22.16 -13.57 -21.86
CA ASP A 703 22.84 -13.24 -20.61
C ASP A 703 21.82 -12.99 -19.49
N THR A 704 20.90 -13.94 -19.33
CA THR A 704 19.84 -13.91 -18.31
C THR A 704 20.36 -13.68 -16.89
N THR A 705 21.64 -14.01 -16.61
CA THR A 705 22.31 -13.74 -15.33
C THR A 705 22.41 -12.24 -15.00
N LEU A 706 22.25 -11.35 -15.99
CA LEU A 706 22.12 -9.91 -15.76
C LEU A 706 20.84 -9.54 -15.01
N MET A 707 19.83 -10.42 -14.99
CA MET A 707 18.64 -10.25 -14.15
C MET A 707 18.87 -10.70 -12.70
N ALA A 708 19.88 -11.53 -12.43
CA ALA A 708 20.05 -12.18 -11.14
C ALA A 708 20.28 -11.17 -9.99
N GLY A 709 19.36 -11.18 -9.01
CA GLY A 709 19.36 -10.25 -7.87
C GLY A 709 19.11 -8.79 -8.25
N ARG A 710 18.52 -8.52 -9.43
CA ARG A 710 18.29 -7.18 -9.96
C ARG A 710 16.82 -6.92 -10.27
N HIS A 711 16.49 -5.64 -10.42
CA HIS A 711 15.18 -5.21 -10.86
C HIS A 711 15.13 -5.10 -12.38
N LEU A 712 14.01 -5.50 -13.00
CA LEU A 712 13.76 -5.42 -14.44
C LEU A 712 14.04 -4.02 -15.00
N ASP A 713 13.57 -2.99 -14.30
CA ASP A 713 13.67 -1.60 -14.75
C ASP A 713 15.12 -1.09 -14.79
N GLN A 714 16.04 -1.69 -14.03
CA GLN A 714 17.47 -1.37 -14.15
C GLN A 714 17.99 -1.74 -15.54
N ASN A 715 17.65 -2.94 -16.02
CA ASN A 715 18.01 -3.40 -17.35
C ASN A 715 17.31 -2.57 -18.44
N ILE A 716 16.04 -2.21 -18.25
CA ILE A 716 15.30 -1.33 -19.17
C ILE A 716 15.99 0.03 -19.32
N MET A 717 16.29 0.72 -18.21
CA MET A 717 16.92 2.05 -18.24
C MET A 717 18.33 2.00 -18.83
N CYS A 718 19.10 0.94 -18.52
CA CYS A 718 20.42 0.74 -19.12
C CYS A 718 20.33 0.49 -20.63
N CYS A 719 19.35 -0.27 -21.13
CA CYS A 719 19.13 -0.47 -22.57
C CYS A 719 18.82 0.86 -23.27
N ILE A 720 17.97 1.71 -22.68
CA ILE A 720 17.67 3.05 -23.21
C ILE A 720 18.95 3.87 -23.30
N TYR A 721 19.71 3.94 -22.21
CA TYR A 721 20.93 4.74 -22.13
C TYR A 721 21.99 4.32 -23.15
N ILE A 722 22.21 3.02 -23.32
CA ILE A 722 23.23 2.48 -24.23
C ILE A 722 22.85 2.73 -25.69
N VAL A 723 21.59 2.49 -26.07
CA VAL A 723 21.15 2.79 -27.43
C VAL A 723 21.17 4.29 -27.69
N ALA A 724 20.80 5.12 -26.71
CA ALA A 724 20.92 6.58 -26.83
C ALA A 724 22.37 7.00 -27.09
N LYS A 725 23.35 6.45 -26.36
CA LYS A 725 24.78 6.68 -26.61
C LYS A 725 25.21 6.26 -28.02
N ILE A 726 24.85 5.04 -28.44
CA ILE A 726 25.24 4.49 -29.76
C ILE A 726 24.64 5.34 -30.88
N CYS A 727 23.38 5.77 -30.71
CA CYS A 727 22.68 6.60 -31.69
C CYS A 727 23.02 8.10 -31.55
N LYS A 728 23.92 8.47 -30.63
CA LYS A 728 24.36 9.84 -30.35
C LYS A 728 23.19 10.79 -30.03
N LEU A 729 22.20 10.29 -29.29
CA LEU A 729 21.12 11.10 -28.76
C LEU A 729 21.61 11.89 -27.54
N ASP A 730 21.16 13.13 -27.40
CA ASP A 730 21.44 13.99 -26.24
C ASP A 730 20.48 13.64 -25.09
N ILE A 731 20.58 12.40 -24.60
CA ILE A 731 19.77 11.87 -23.50
C ILE A 731 20.73 11.38 -22.42
N SER A 732 20.73 12.06 -21.28
CA SER A 732 21.54 11.63 -20.14
C SER A 732 20.81 10.56 -19.32
N PHE A 733 21.56 9.84 -18.49
CA PHE A 733 20.94 8.91 -17.53
C PHE A 733 20.08 9.65 -16.49
N HIS A 734 20.40 10.92 -16.20
CA HIS A 734 19.60 11.75 -15.30
C HIS A 734 18.21 12.02 -15.89
N ASP A 735 18.13 12.29 -17.20
CA ASP A 735 16.86 12.52 -17.90
C ASP A 735 16.00 11.25 -17.91
N ILE A 736 16.61 10.09 -18.15
CA ILE A 736 15.93 8.79 -18.08
C ILE A 736 15.35 8.57 -16.68
N MET A 737 16.16 8.79 -15.64
CA MET A 737 15.73 8.65 -14.25
C MET A 737 14.65 9.67 -13.85
N TYR A 738 14.69 10.88 -14.40
CA TYR A 738 13.65 11.89 -14.18
C TYR A 738 12.29 11.40 -14.69
N HIS A 739 12.24 10.88 -15.93
CA HIS A 739 10.99 10.35 -16.50
C HIS A 739 10.56 9.03 -15.85
N TYR A 740 11.50 8.15 -15.49
CA TYR A 740 11.22 6.88 -14.80
C TYR A 740 10.51 7.07 -13.46
N ARG A 741 10.88 8.09 -12.67
CA ARG A 741 10.24 8.39 -11.37
C ARG A 741 8.74 8.68 -11.46
N HIS A 742 8.22 8.96 -12.65
CA HIS A 742 6.80 9.19 -12.88
C HIS A 742 6.02 7.91 -13.22
N GLN A 743 6.68 6.75 -13.30
CA GLN A 743 6.00 5.46 -13.48
C GLN A 743 5.47 4.92 -12.14
N PRO A 744 4.31 4.24 -12.11
CA PRO A 744 3.66 3.82 -10.87
C PRO A 744 4.54 2.96 -9.94
N GLN A 745 5.33 2.05 -10.51
CA GLN A 745 6.20 1.16 -9.73
C GLN A 745 7.42 1.90 -9.13
N ALA A 746 7.84 3.03 -9.73
CA ALA A 746 8.99 3.78 -9.27
C ALA A 746 8.73 4.53 -7.94
N CYS A 747 7.46 4.79 -7.60
CA CYS A 747 7.04 5.41 -6.34
C CYS A 747 7.05 4.45 -5.14
N SER A 748 6.97 3.12 -5.35
CA SER A 748 6.94 2.13 -4.27
C SER A 748 8.33 1.57 -3.96
N ARG A 749 8.98 2.08 -2.91
CA ARG A 749 10.25 1.57 -2.29
C ARG A 749 11.50 1.48 -3.18
N CYS A 750 11.41 1.62 -4.51
CA CYS A 750 12.54 1.49 -5.42
C CYS A 750 13.64 2.55 -5.21
N THR A 751 13.37 3.69 -4.58
CA THR A 751 14.39 4.74 -4.40
C THR A 751 15.43 4.43 -3.33
N ASP A 752 15.09 3.64 -2.31
CA ASP A 752 16.07 3.25 -1.26
C ASP A 752 17.00 2.14 -1.76
N ALA A 753 16.46 1.23 -2.59
CA ALA A 753 17.25 0.23 -3.33
C ALA A 753 18.04 0.87 -4.50
N PHE A 754 17.63 2.05 -4.99
CA PHE A 754 18.39 2.88 -5.94
C PHE A 754 19.51 3.70 -5.28
N CYS A 755 19.99 3.31 -4.09
CA CYS A 755 21.23 3.84 -3.57
C CYS A 755 22.42 3.26 -4.35
N TRP A 756 22.72 3.86 -5.52
CA TRP A 756 23.94 3.62 -6.30
C TRP A 756 25.23 3.76 -5.48
N LYS A 757 25.18 4.39 -4.30
CA LYS A 757 26.33 4.50 -3.39
C LYS A 757 26.74 3.15 -2.79
N SER A 758 25.81 2.20 -2.61
CA SER A 758 26.09 0.87 -2.05
C SER A 758 26.43 -0.19 -3.12
N GLN A 759 26.07 0.06 -4.39
CA GLN A 759 26.19 -0.90 -5.51
C GLN A 759 27.08 -0.39 -6.67
N SER A 760 28.00 0.54 -6.40
CA SER A 760 28.84 1.17 -7.44
C SER A 760 29.60 0.15 -8.31
N ARG A 761 30.19 -0.91 -7.74
CA ARG A 761 30.90 -1.96 -8.53
C ARG A 761 29.99 -2.81 -9.41
N LEU A 762 28.76 -3.10 -8.97
CA LEU A 762 27.80 -3.95 -9.71
C LEU A 762 27.11 -3.20 -10.84
N SER A 763 26.99 -1.87 -10.71
CA SER A 763 26.40 -1.05 -11.76
C SER A 763 27.37 -0.73 -12.90
N TRP A 764 28.67 -0.55 -12.60
CA TRP A 764 29.70 -0.43 -13.63
C TRP A 764 29.90 -1.73 -14.42
N THR A 765 29.79 -2.88 -13.78
CA THR A 765 29.85 -4.19 -14.47
C THR A 765 28.62 -4.42 -15.33
N LEU A 766 27.42 -4.04 -14.87
CA LEU A 766 26.20 -4.06 -15.68
C LEU A 766 26.34 -3.17 -16.92
N LEU A 767 26.69 -1.89 -16.75
CA LEU A 767 26.85 -0.95 -17.86
C LEU A 767 27.96 -1.38 -18.83
N SER A 768 29.11 -1.85 -18.34
CA SER A 768 30.22 -2.34 -19.17
C SER A 768 29.82 -3.56 -20.01
N THR A 769 29.13 -4.52 -19.39
CA THR A 769 28.66 -5.74 -20.07
C THR A 769 27.61 -5.37 -21.12
N MET A 770 26.62 -4.55 -20.75
CA MET A 770 25.58 -4.12 -21.68
C MET A 770 26.12 -3.22 -22.80
N GLU A 771 27.14 -2.39 -22.57
CA GLU A 771 27.83 -1.63 -23.61
C GLU A 771 28.49 -2.58 -24.62
N HIS A 772 29.09 -3.68 -24.16
CA HIS A 772 29.64 -4.71 -25.04
C HIS A 772 28.55 -5.36 -25.93
N HIS A 773 27.40 -5.74 -25.33
CA HIS A 773 26.26 -6.27 -26.09
C HIS A 773 25.66 -5.23 -27.05
N GLY A 774 25.55 -3.96 -26.64
CA GLY A 774 25.06 -2.89 -27.50
C GLY A 774 25.94 -2.66 -28.71
N ILE A 775 27.27 -2.67 -28.53
CA ILE A 775 28.24 -2.55 -29.63
C ILE A 775 28.20 -3.79 -30.53
N LEU A 776 28.06 -4.99 -29.96
CA LEU A 776 27.92 -6.24 -30.72
C LEU A 776 26.65 -6.22 -31.56
N LEU A 777 25.52 -5.80 -30.99
CA LEU A 777 24.24 -5.70 -31.68
C LEU A 777 24.27 -4.64 -32.79
N ASP A 778 24.86 -3.46 -32.56
CA ASP A 778 25.00 -2.44 -33.60
C ASP A 778 25.93 -2.91 -34.73
N ARG A 779 26.97 -3.69 -34.42
CA ARG A 779 27.81 -4.36 -35.44
C ARG A 779 27.03 -5.42 -36.21
N ILE A 780 26.20 -6.23 -35.55
CA ILE A 780 25.37 -7.26 -36.19
C ILE A 780 24.31 -6.60 -37.10
N LEU A 781 23.59 -5.60 -36.59
CA LEU A 781 22.59 -4.84 -37.36
C LEU A 781 23.22 -4.04 -38.51
N ALA A 782 24.47 -3.56 -38.35
CA ALA A 782 25.23 -2.96 -39.44
C ALA A 782 25.68 -4.02 -40.47
N MET A 783 25.95 -5.26 -40.06
CA MET A 783 26.29 -6.36 -40.97
C MET A 783 25.08 -6.95 -41.71
N GLU A 784 23.88 -6.94 -41.15
CA GLU A 784 22.64 -7.33 -41.88
C GLU A 784 22.36 -6.41 -43.08
N SER A 785 22.90 -5.19 -43.09
CA SER A 785 22.88 -4.30 -44.27
C SER A 785 23.90 -4.68 -45.35
N PHE A 786 24.79 -5.66 -45.09
CA PHE A 786 25.87 -6.13 -45.95
C PHE A 786 25.95 -7.67 -45.99
N ALA A 787 25.12 -8.28 -46.83
CA ALA A 787 25.18 -9.66 -47.33
C ALA A 787 25.27 -10.83 -46.30
N PRO A 788 24.39 -11.84 -46.40
CA PRO A 788 24.25 -12.91 -45.40
C PRO A 788 25.48 -13.82 -45.20
N ASP A 789 26.40 -13.90 -46.18
CA ASP A 789 27.55 -14.81 -46.12
C ASP A 789 28.65 -14.42 -45.12
N ARG A 790 28.63 -13.20 -44.57
CA ARG A 790 29.60 -12.76 -43.53
C ARG A 790 29.15 -13.05 -42.09
N LEU A 791 27.85 -13.27 -41.87
CA LEU A 791 27.28 -13.48 -40.54
C LEU A 791 27.73 -14.83 -39.94
N CYS A 792 27.85 -15.88 -40.76
CA CYS A 792 28.31 -17.20 -40.32
C CYS A 792 29.77 -17.24 -39.89
N ARG A 793 30.64 -16.34 -40.38
CA ARG A 793 32.07 -16.30 -40.00
C ARG A 793 32.37 -15.40 -38.79
N PHE A 794 31.38 -14.67 -38.30
CA PHE A 794 31.51 -13.81 -37.11
C PHE A 794 30.88 -14.47 -35.86
N LEU A 795 30.04 -15.49 -36.07
CA LEU A 795 29.42 -16.31 -35.01
C LEU A 795 30.22 -17.58 -34.67
N GLU A 796 31.20 -17.96 -35.50
CA GLU A 796 32.32 -18.85 -35.14
C GLU A 796 33.44 -18.04 -34.49
#